data_AF-A0A8J3BCW6-F1
#
_entry.id   AF-A0A8J3BCW6-F1
#
_cell.length_a   1.000
_cell.length_b   1.000
_cell.length_c   1.000
_cell.angle_alpha   90.00
_cell.angle_beta   90.00
_cell.angle_gamma   90.00
#
_symmetry.space_group_name_H-M   'P 1'
#
loop_
_entity.id
_entity.type
_entity.pdbx_description
1 polymer ?
#
loop_
_entity_poly.entity_id
_entity_poly.type
_entity_poly.pdbx_seq_one_letter_code
_entity_poly.pdbx_strand_id
1 'polypeptide(L)'
;MNEAMEIQTGFYPDVDLQILDSKDNIDEQIKDIEQLISEPVDILIVSPIKSKPITPVVEKAFKKGIPVLVVDRKIDGDNYTAYLGGDNYQVGTNAANYLASLTTSPKRVIEIKGLKGSSPAFERSSGFNDIVDTTPNLKVVKTIEGNWESYSIKDQLRHVLDSIKDVDYIFAHNDRMALGAYEVTKEKKLHNQIKIIGVDGLNGPNGGIQLVKDKKLLATILYPTGGDEAIRLALKILNGEPVPKNNILSTIVIDSRNADIMSNQFDKINQHQRDIERQQVKIRQQEKTFTTQKNTLKLLLVLLILSVLLGAYSIYSGYNIRKKKRELELRNKKITIQRNQIKKIAEEVKISNDAKVNFFTGLSHEFKTPITLILSSIESLTENKVIRDNKLLNEVNLIFNNSKRLLRLINQLLDFRKIEDRKFNLKASKTNLFQFSKRIFKDFEREAQKRHIKFSIHSNNEDLSIYLDRNLMDKVYFNLLSNAFKFTPNNGTISIEIIDDPNTNFVKIHFKDSGIGIPKQELQDVFKAFFQGSNNNKSSSGIGLHLSKEFVELHKGTIEVISKHGAEFIITLYKDHVHLNSDEIIFEPDIIDQSITDLEVEDYEDDSFSEKPILQDDERYSILIIEDNPDLVKYLKGKFSTDYTVYVSDGSNGIEMAFEFIPDIIICDVNLPGKSGFEICKTLKSDLRTSHIPNIILTALNNKESYIKGLESGTDLYLTKPFSFAILSQSVKTLLYNREKLRYYYINNVHTIDAPEGFGQFEQEFILKVNELIAQNLDNSKFSVEQLASSLDISRIQLYRKMKAILGVNISDYIQNIRLEKAKALLQESLLTISEIAYSTGFSSPNYFSTSFKNKYNKSPKAYRED
;
A
#
# COMPACT_ATOMS: atom_id res chain seq x y z
N MET A 1 -15.73 -80.58 -38.91
CA MET A 1 -14.28 -80.41 -39.18
C MET A 1 -13.78 -79.09 -38.61
N ASN A 2 -14.27 -77.93 -39.07
CA ASN A 2 -13.84 -76.60 -38.59
C ASN A 2 -13.93 -76.44 -37.07
N GLU A 3 -15.08 -76.75 -36.47
CA GLU A 3 -15.25 -76.68 -35.02
C GLU A 3 -14.22 -77.55 -34.26
N ALA A 4 -13.94 -78.76 -34.75
CA ALA A 4 -12.92 -79.64 -34.16
C ALA A 4 -11.49 -79.06 -34.30
N MET A 5 -11.18 -78.38 -35.40
CA MET A 5 -9.91 -77.68 -35.60
C MET A 5 -9.76 -76.48 -34.65
N GLU A 6 -10.81 -75.67 -34.49
CA GLU A 6 -10.82 -74.51 -33.58
C GLU A 6 -10.62 -74.94 -32.11
N ILE A 7 -11.33 -75.97 -31.67
CA ILE A 7 -11.17 -76.54 -30.32
C ILE A 7 -9.74 -77.03 -30.12
N GLN A 8 -9.22 -77.82 -31.06
CA GLN A 8 -7.88 -78.39 -30.95
C GLN A 8 -6.81 -77.28 -30.94
N THR A 9 -7.00 -76.21 -31.71
CA THR A 9 -6.14 -75.02 -31.70
C THR A 9 -6.20 -74.29 -30.36
N GLY A 10 -7.36 -74.27 -29.69
CA GLY A 10 -7.52 -73.68 -28.36
C GLY A 10 -6.64 -74.27 -27.25
N PHE A 11 -6.02 -75.44 -27.48
CA PHE A 11 -5.01 -76.02 -26.59
C PHE A 11 -3.57 -75.51 -26.85
N TYR A 12 -3.35 -74.81 -27.96
CA TYR A 12 -2.05 -74.29 -28.39
C TYR A 12 -2.13 -72.77 -28.55
N PRO A 13 -1.85 -72.00 -27.48
CA PRO A 13 -2.02 -70.54 -27.49
C PRO A 13 -1.11 -69.80 -28.49
N ASP A 14 -0.05 -70.46 -28.98
CA ASP A 14 0.90 -69.91 -29.95
C ASP A 14 0.50 -70.20 -31.42
N VAL A 15 -0.67 -70.80 -31.65
CA VAL A 15 -1.17 -71.17 -32.98
C VAL A 15 -2.34 -70.27 -33.34
N ASP A 16 -2.22 -69.58 -34.47
CA ASP A 16 -3.31 -68.81 -35.08
C ASP A 16 -3.91 -69.62 -36.24
N LEU A 17 -5.22 -69.93 -36.13
CA LEU A 17 -5.93 -70.72 -37.13
C LEU A 17 -6.89 -69.82 -37.91
N GLN A 18 -6.62 -69.67 -39.21
CA GLN A 18 -7.49 -68.99 -40.16
C GLN A 18 -8.22 -70.02 -41.04
N ILE A 19 -9.55 -69.99 -41.03
CA ILE A 19 -10.40 -70.89 -41.85
C ILE A 19 -11.15 -70.06 -42.90
N LEU A 20 -11.02 -70.47 -44.17
CA LEU A 20 -11.78 -69.91 -45.30
C LEU A 20 -12.75 -70.97 -45.83
N ASP A 21 -14.04 -70.61 -45.98
CA ASP A 21 -15.09 -71.50 -46.51
C ASP A 21 -15.58 -70.97 -47.87
N SER A 22 -15.24 -71.73 -48.92
CA SER A 22 -15.52 -71.38 -50.30
C SER A 22 -16.93 -71.79 -50.79
N LYS A 23 -17.83 -72.24 -49.89
CA LYS A 23 -19.27 -72.52 -50.18
C LYS A 23 -19.50 -73.39 -51.43
N ASP A 24 -18.71 -74.45 -51.57
CA ASP A 24 -18.72 -75.37 -52.73
C ASP A 24 -18.39 -74.72 -54.10
N ASN A 25 -17.83 -73.50 -54.12
CA ASN A 25 -17.37 -72.81 -55.32
C ASN A 25 -15.88 -73.05 -55.58
N ILE A 26 -15.57 -73.64 -56.74
CA ILE A 26 -14.21 -74.00 -57.14
C ILE A 26 -13.32 -72.77 -57.37
N ASP A 27 -13.86 -71.74 -58.05
CA ASP A 27 -13.09 -70.53 -58.37
C ASP A 27 -12.78 -69.73 -57.10
N GLU A 28 -13.71 -69.72 -56.14
CA GLU A 28 -13.53 -69.14 -54.81
C GLU A 28 -12.46 -69.90 -54.02
N GLN A 29 -12.49 -71.24 -54.02
CA GLN A 29 -11.46 -72.03 -53.34
C GLN A 29 -10.06 -71.84 -53.94
N ILE A 30 -9.95 -71.70 -55.26
CA ILE A 30 -8.67 -71.37 -55.90
C ILE A 30 -8.18 -70.01 -55.40
N LYS A 31 -9.06 -69.00 -55.36
CA LYS A 31 -8.73 -67.66 -54.88
C LYS A 31 -8.32 -67.65 -53.41
N ASP A 32 -9.01 -68.40 -52.55
CA ASP A 32 -8.70 -68.54 -51.13
C ASP A 32 -7.31 -69.16 -50.92
N ILE A 33 -7.00 -70.23 -51.67
CA ILE A 33 -5.68 -70.86 -51.62
C ILE A 33 -4.60 -69.90 -52.15
N GLU A 34 -4.87 -69.15 -53.22
CA GLU A 34 -3.92 -68.15 -53.73
C GLU A 34 -3.67 -67.01 -52.74
N GLN A 35 -4.69 -66.58 -52.00
CA GLN A 35 -4.56 -65.61 -50.93
C GLN A 35 -3.66 -66.16 -49.82
N LEU A 36 -3.92 -67.37 -49.33
CA LEU A 36 -3.10 -67.99 -48.27
C LEU A 36 -1.66 -68.27 -48.72
N ILE A 37 -1.42 -68.55 -50.01
CA ILE A 37 -0.07 -68.65 -50.58
C ILE A 37 0.67 -67.29 -50.56
N SER A 38 -0.06 -66.18 -50.63
CA SER A 38 0.50 -64.82 -50.60
C SER A 38 0.72 -64.28 -49.19
N GLU A 39 -0.03 -64.80 -48.21
CA GLU A 39 0.13 -64.55 -46.78
C GLU A 39 1.26 -65.44 -46.20
N PRO A 40 1.95 -65.02 -45.13
CA PRO A 40 3.04 -65.79 -44.53
C PRO A 40 2.51 -66.94 -43.67
N VAL A 41 1.75 -67.87 -44.25
CA VAL A 41 1.25 -69.05 -43.53
C VAL A 41 2.33 -70.12 -43.40
N ASP A 42 2.49 -70.68 -42.20
CA ASP A 42 3.51 -71.71 -41.93
C ASP A 42 3.12 -73.09 -42.47
N ILE A 43 1.81 -73.37 -42.58
CA ILE A 43 1.25 -74.61 -43.14
C ILE A 43 -0.12 -74.34 -43.75
N LEU A 44 -0.43 -75.05 -44.84
CA LEU A 44 -1.73 -74.96 -45.51
C LEU A 44 -2.51 -76.27 -45.33
N ILE A 45 -3.74 -76.19 -44.81
CA ILE A 45 -4.68 -77.33 -44.74
C ILE A 45 -5.74 -77.14 -45.82
N VAL A 46 -5.90 -78.11 -46.73
CA VAL A 46 -6.82 -77.99 -47.88
C VAL A 46 -7.76 -79.18 -47.97
N SER A 47 -9.06 -78.93 -48.07
CA SER A 47 -10.06 -79.94 -48.46
C SER A 47 -10.59 -79.63 -49.87
N PRO A 48 -10.06 -80.27 -50.93
CA PRO A 48 -10.39 -79.94 -52.32
C PRO A 48 -11.86 -80.20 -52.68
N ILE A 49 -12.60 -79.20 -53.17
CA ILE A 49 -13.98 -79.39 -53.64
C ILE A 49 -14.04 -80.44 -54.76
N LYS A 50 -13.11 -80.38 -55.72
CA LYS A 50 -12.88 -81.39 -56.76
C LYS A 50 -11.38 -81.59 -56.97
N SER A 51 -10.99 -82.83 -57.27
CA SER A 51 -9.57 -83.20 -57.45
C SER A 51 -8.87 -82.38 -58.56
N LYS A 52 -9.31 -82.53 -59.81
CA LYS A 52 -8.65 -81.93 -60.98
C LYS A 52 -8.48 -80.41 -60.94
N PRO A 53 -9.52 -79.60 -60.64
CA PRO A 53 -9.40 -78.14 -60.71
C PRO A 53 -8.51 -77.54 -59.62
N ILE A 54 -8.45 -78.18 -58.46
CA ILE A 54 -7.70 -77.69 -57.27
C ILE A 54 -6.24 -78.16 -57.28
N THR A 55 -5.93 -79.24 -57.99
CA THR A 55 -4.58 -79.80 -58.07
C THR A 55 -3.51 -78.75 -58.42
N PRO A 56 -3.64 -77.94 -59.49
CA PRO A 56 -2.58 -76.99 -59.88
C PRO A 56 -2.24 -75.94 -58.83
N VAL A 57 -3.23 -75.45 -58.07
CA VAL A 57 -3.01 -74.42 -57.05
C VAL A 57 -2.40 -75.02 -55.78
N VAL A 58 -2.74 -76.27 -55.43
CA VAL A 58 -2.07 -77.00 -54.34
C VAL A 58 -0.62 -77.30 -54.68
N GLU A 59 -0.33 -77.76 -55.91
CA GLU A 59 1.06 -77.96 -56.34
C GLU A 59 1.88 -76.67 -56.30
N LYS A 60 1.25 -75.53 -56.60
CA LYS A 60 1.88 -74.21 -56.54
C LYS A 60 2.27 -73.84 -55.10
N ALA A 61 1.43 -74.13 -54.10
CA ALA A 61 1.77 -73.96 -52.68
C ALA A 61 2.95 -74.86 -52.29
N PHE A 62 2.89 -76.15 -52.63
CA PHE A 62 3.91 -77.13 -52.30
C PHE A 62 5.28 -76.79 -52.92
N LYS A 63 5.30 -76.39 -54.21
CA LYS A 63 6.53 -75.98 -54.92
C LYS A 63 7.15 -74.69 -54.36
N LYS A 64 6.36 -73.83 -53.70
CA LYS A 64 6.86 -72.65 -53.00
C LYS A 64 7.48 -72.97 -51.62
N GLY A 65 7.43 -74.24 -51.19
CA GLY A 65 7.97 -74.68 -49.91
C GLY A 65 6.99 -74.60 -48.74
N ILE A 66 5.72 -74.25 -48.98
CA ILE A 66 4.68 -74.29 -47.95
C ILE A 66 4.24 -75.75 -47.79
N PRO A 67 4.34 -76.35 -46.58
CA PRO A 67 3.82 -77.69 -46.35
C PRO A 67 2.30 -77.69 -46.57
N VAL A 68 1.79 -78.68 -47.32
CA VAL A 68 0.36 -78.80 -47.60
C VAL A 68 -0.19 -80.11 -47.04
N LEU A 69 -1.13 -79.98 -46.10
CA LEU A 69 -1.92 -81.08 -45.56
C LEU A 69 -3.26 -81.16 -46.29
N VAL A 70 -3.45 -82.19 -47.10
CA VAL A 70 -4.72 -82.42 -47.82
C VAL A 70 -5.65 -83.24 -46.94
N VAL A 71 -6.90 -82.78 -46.74
CA VAL A 71 -7.86 -83.41 -45.84
C VAL A 71 -9.17 -83.81 -46.52
N ASP A 72 -9.75 -84.95 -46.12
CA ASP A 72 -11.03 -85.52 -46.59
C ASP A 72 -11.06 -85.94 -48.08
N ARG A 73 -10.80 -85.01 -49.00
CA ARG A 73 -10.80 -85.23 -50.45
C ARG A 73 -9.37 -85.19 -51.00
N LYS A 74 -9.08 -86.01 -52.00
CA LYS A 74 -7.75 -86.12 -52.62
C LYS A 74 -7.60 -85.12 -53.78
N ILE A 75 -6.35 -84.76 -54.07
CA ILE A 75 -5.93 -84.14 -55.34
C ILE A 75 -5.33 -85.19 -56.28
N ASP A 76 -5.11 -84.84 -57.54
CA ASP A 76 -4.42 -85.70 -58.49
C ASP A 76 -2.90 -85.57 -58.28
N GLY A 77 -2.19 -86.70 -58.25
CA GLY A 77 -0.73 -86.73 -58.05
C GLY A 77 -0.31 -86.65 -56.57
N ASP A 78 1.01 -86.52 -56.36
CA ASP A 78 1.68 -86.71 -55.07
C ASP A 78 2.31 -85.42 -54.49
N ASN A 79 2.01 -84.27 -55.07
CA ASN A 79 2.63 -82.97 -54.78
C ASN A 79 1.98 -82.27 -53.57
N TYR A 80 2.03 -82.93 -52.41
CA TYR A 80 1.56 -82.46 -51.11
C TYR A 80 2.38 -83.13 -49.99
N THR A 81 2.34 -82.57 -48.77
CA THR A 81 3.15 -83.05 -47.64
C THR A 81 2.56 -84.32 -47.02
N ALA A 82 1.29 -84.27 -46.63
CA ALA A 82 0.57 -85.42 -46.09
C ALA A 82 -0.91 -85.34 -46.47
N TYR A 83 -1.56 -86.50 -46.50
CA TYR A 83 -3.00 -86.65 -46.64
C TYR A 83 -3.58 -87.17 -45.32
N LEU A 84 -4.75 -86.65 -44.94
CA LEU A 84 -5.55 -87.11 -43.80
C LEU A 84 -7.00 -87.30 -44.23
N GLY A 85 -7.53 -88.50 -44.12
CA GLY A 85 -8.95 -88.71 -44.43
C GLY A 85 -9.44 -90.09 -44.05
N GLY A 86 -10.75 -90.27 -44.04
CA GLY A 86 -11.33 -91.60 -43.88
C GLY A 86 -11.16 -92.44 -45.15
N ASP A 87 -11.00 -93.74 -44.98
CA ASP A 87 -10.96 -94.69 -46.09
C ASP A 87 -12.38 -95.01 -46.59
N ASN A 88 -12.79 -94.31 -47.66
CA ASN A 88 -14.10 -94.49 -48.26
C ASN A 88 -14.28 -95.87 -48.90
N TYR A 89 -13.21 -96.52 -49.35
CA TYR A 89 -13.26 -97.89 -49.84
C TYR A 89 -13.54 -98.85 -48.68
N GLN A 90 -12.85 -98.66 -47.55
CA GLN A 90 -13.10 -99.41 -46.32
C GLN A 90 -14.53 -99.18 -45.79
N VAL A 91 -15.08 -97.98 -45.91
CA VAL A 91 -16.48 -97.70 -45.56
C VAL A 91 -17.44 -98.55 -46.38
N GLY A 92 -17.23 -98.61 -47.71
CA GLY A 92 -18.02 -99.45 -48.62
C GLY A 92 -17.92 -100.93 -48.28
N THR A 93 -16.70 -101.43 -48.10
CA THR A 93 -16.47 -102.85 -47.73
C THR A 93 -17.07 -103.18 -46.36
N ASN A 94 -16.99 -102.29 -45.37
CA ASN A 94 -17.59 -102.48 -44.05
C ASN A 94 -19.12 -102.56 -44.13
N ALA A 95 -19.76 -101.70 -44.93
CA ALA A 95 -21.20 -101.77 -45.14
C ALA A 95 -21.63 -103.09 -45.78
N ALA A 96 -20.91 -103.54 -46.81
CA ALA A 96 -21.19 -104.81 -47.49
C ALA A 96 -20.94 -106.02 -46.57
N ASN A 97 -19.80 -106.06 -45.87
CA ASN A 97 -19.46 -107.12 -44.91
C ASN A 97 -20.48 -107.20 -43.77
N TYR A 98 -20.95 -106.05 -43.29
CA TYR A 98 -21.99 -106.01 -42.27
C TYR A 98 -23.30 -106.60 -42.79
N LEU A 99 -23.77 -106.23 -44.00
CA LEU A 99 -24.95 -106.85 -44.62
C LEU A 99 -24.78 -108.35 -44.84
N ALA A 100 -23.60 -108.78 -45.30
CA ALA A 100 -23.30 -110.18 -45.55
C ALA A 100 -23.36 -111.01 -44.27
N SER A 101 -22.92 -110.44 -43.14
CA SER A 101 -22.96 -111.09 -41.83
C SER A 101 -24.37 -111.33 -41.27
N LEU A 102 -25.38 -110.62 -41.79
CA LEU A 102 -26.75 -110.67 -41.27
C LEU A 102 -27.63 -111.73 -41.93
N THR A 103 -27.18 -112.37 -43.01
CA THR A 103 -28.02 -113.30 -43.77
C THR A 103 -27.23 -114.47 -44.36
N THR A 104 -27.84 -115.65 -44.28
CA THR A 104 -27.34 -116.88 -44.94
C THR A 104 -28.15 -117.22 -46.19
N SER A 105 -29.15 -116.39 -46.54
CA SER A 105 -30.04 -116.55 -47.68
C SER A 105 -29.84 -115.41 -48.70
N PRO A 106 -30.15 -115.60 -50.00
CA PRO A 106 -30.03 -114.53 -50.99
C PRO A 106 -30.93 -113.31 -50.66
N LYS A 107 -30.30 -112.14 -50.56
CA LYS A 107 -30.96 -110.86 -50.25
C LYS A 107 -30.66 -109.80 -51.33
N ARG A 108 -31.64 -108.94 -51.59
CA ARG A 108 -31.61 -107.93 -52.66
C ARG A 108 -31.36 -106.53 -52.09
N VAL A 109 -30.35 -105.84 -52.63
CA VAL A 109 -29.90 -104.53 -52.13
C VAL A 109 -30.08 -103.44 -53.17
N ILE A 110 -30.57 -102.27 -52.75
CA ILE A 110 -30.49 -101.03 -53.52
C ILE A 110 -29.31 -100.20 -53.01
N GLU A 111 -28.44 -99.75 -53.91
CA GLU A 111 -27.39 -98.79 -53.59
C GLU A 111 -27.85 -97.37 -53.94
N ILE A 112 -27.70 -96.43 -53.01
CA ILE A 112 -27.93 -95.01 -53.20
C ILE A 112 -26.58 -94.29 -53.10
N LYS A 113 -26.06 -93.88 -54.25
CA LYS A 113 -24.75 -93.24 -54.39
C LYS A 113 -24.82 -91.75 -54.10
N GLY A 114 -23.72 -91.20 -53.61
CA GLY A 114 -23.51 -89.75 -53.52
C GLY A 114 -23.34 -89.09 -54.89
N LEU A 115 -22.91 -87.82 -54.89
CA LEU A 115 -22.75 -87.02 -56.11
C LEU A 115 -21.83 -87.71 -57.13
N LYS A 116 -22.34 -87.88 -58.36
CA LYS A 116 -21.58 -88.44 -59.49
C LYS A 116 -20.28 -87.65 -59.73
N GLY A 117 -19.17 -88.38 -59.82
CA GLY A 117 -17.84 -87.81 -60.06
C GLY A 117 -17.07 -87.38 -58.80
N SER A 118 -17.65 -87.56 -57.60
CA SER A 118 -16.93 -87.38 -56.34
C SER A 118 -16.16 -88.65 -55.95
N SER A 119 -14.94 -88.50 -55.42
CA SER A 119 -14.12 -89.65 -55.00
C SER A 119 -14.76 -90.47 -53.88
N PRO A 120 -15.45 -89.90 -52.86
CA PRO A 120 -16.08 -90.70 -51.82
C PRO A 120 -17.21 -91.59 -52.36
N ALA A 121 -18.03 -91.09 -53.27
CA ALA A 121 -19.11 -91.88 -53.88
C ALA A 121 -18.55 -93.02 -54.75
N PHE A 122 -17.45 -92.78 -55.46
CA PHE A 122 -16.80 -93.81 -56.26
C PHE A 122 -16.14 -94.88 -55.37
N GLU A 123 -15.31 -94.48 -54.40
CA GLU A 123 -14.58 -95.39 -53.51
C GLU A 123 -15.56 -96.23 -52.64
N ARG A 124 -16.61 -95.61 -52.07
CA ARG A 124 -17.67 -96.34 -51.32
C ARG A 124 -18.38 -97.36 -52.19
N SER A 125 -18.71 -97.00 -53.43
CA SER A 125 -19.39 -97.91 -54.36
C SER A 125 -18.48 -99.07 -54.80
N SER A 126 -17.21 -98.79 -55.09
CA SER A 126 -16.23 -99.83 -55.44
C SER A 126 -16.10 -100.84 -54.30
N GLY A 127 -15.75 -100.37 -53.10
CA GLY A 127 -15.56 -101.27 -51.95
C GLY A 127 -16.82 -102.04 -51.57
N PHE A 128 -18.00 -101.43 -51.74
CA PHE A 128 -19.26 -102.12 -51.52
C PHE A 128 -19.50 -103.25 -52.54
N ASN A 129 -19.33 -102.94 -53.84
CA ASN A 129 -19.57 -103.92 -54.91
C ASN A 129 -18.51 -105.04 -54.92
N ASP A 130 -17.25 -104.74 -54.61
CA ASP A 130 -16.17 -105.76 -54.55
C ASP A 130 -16.49 -106.88 -53.55
N ILE A 131 -17.17 -106.56 -52.45
CA ILE A 131 -17.64 -107.54 -51.45
C ILE A 131 -18.97 -108.17 -51.87
N VAL A 132 -19.91 -107.40 -52.42
CA VAL A 132 -21.22 -107.95 -52.83
C VAL A 132 -21.08 -108.94 -54.00
N ASP A 133 -20.25 -108.63 -55.00
CA ASP A 133 -20.03 -109.48 -56.18
C ASP A 133 -19.34 -110.81 -55.82
N THR A 134 -18.58 -110.84 -54.72
CA THR A 134 -17.94 -112.05 -54.20
C THR A 134 -18.78 -112.80 -53.16
N THR A 135 -19.93 -112.24 -52.73
CA THR A 135 -20.82 -112.82 -51.72
C THR A 135 -22.09 -113.40 -52.36
N PRO A 136 -22.29 -114.74 -52.39
CA PRO A 136 -23.41 -115.36 -53.12
C PRO A 136 -24.80 -115.02 -52.55
N ASN A 137 -24.87 -114.55 -51.30
CA ASN A 137 -26.11 -114.24 -50.59
C ASN A 137 -26.53 -112.77 -50.69
N LEU A 138 -25.80 -111.91 -51.42
CA LEU A 138 -26.16 -110.51 -51.63
C LEU A 138 -26.15 -110.19 -53.12
N LYS A 139 -27.12 -109.39 -53.58
CA LYS A 139 -27.15 -108.91 -54.96
C LYS A 139 -27.64 -107.47 -55.02
N VAL A 140 -26.85 -106.59 -55.63
CA VAL A 140 -27.32 -105.24 -55.99
C VAL A 140 -28.32 -105.35 -57.14
N VAL A 141 -29.55 -104.89 -56.91
CA VAL A 141 -30.64 -104.96 -57.90
C VAL A 141 -30.89 -103.64 -58.59
N LYS A 142 -30.51 -102.53 -57.97
CA LYS A 142 -30.60 -101.19 -58.55
C LYS A 142 -29.64 -100.24 -57.85
N THR A 143 -29.11 -99.30 -58.63
CA THR A 143 -28.33 -98.17 -58.14
C THR A 143 -29.06 -96.87 -58.46
N ILE A 144 -29.12 -95.97 -57.48
CA ILE A 144 -29.72 -94.63 -57.55
C ILE A 144 -28.59 -93.61 -57.38
N GLU A 145 -28.55 -92.59 -58.22
CA GLU A 145 -27.54 -91.52 -58.15
C GLU A 145 -28.16 -90.32 -57.41
N GLY A 146 -27.66 -90.01 -56.22
CA GLY A 146 -28.05 -88.85 -55.42
C GLY A 146 -27.05 -87.70 -55.49
N ASN A 147 -27.28 -86.65 -54.70
CA ASN A 147 -26.38 -85.50 -54.60
C ASN A 147 -25.90 -85.22 -53.15
N TRP A 148 -25.91 -86.26 -52.29
CA TRP A 148 -25.69 -86.20 -50.84
C TRP A 148 -26.85 -85.65 -50.00
N GLU A 149 -27.90 -85.10 -50.62
CA GLU A 149 -29.05 -84.58 -49.88
C GLU A 149 -30.27 -85.49 -49.93
N SER A 150 -31.06 -85.46 -48.85
CA SER A 150 -32.21 -86.34 -48.66
C SER A 150 -33.27 -86.20 -49.75
N TYR A 151 -33.49 -85.00 -50.28
CA TYR A 151 -34.48 -84.72 -51.33
C TYR A 151 -34.11 -85.34 -52.67
N SER A 152 -32.81 -85.49 -52.97
CA SER A 152 -32.34 -85.87 -54.31
C SER A 152 -32.71 -87.29 -54.72
N ILE A 153 -32.99 -88.14 -53.74
CA ILE A 153 -33.24 -89.57 -53.96
C ILE A 153 -34.72 -89.93 -53.87
N LYS A 154 -35.59 -89.04 -53.37
CA LYS A 154 -36.94 -89.41 -52.95
C LYS A 154 -37.80 -89.90 -54.12
N ASP A 155 -37.85 -89.13 -55.22
CA ASP A 155 -38.69 -89.48 -56.37
C ASP A 155 -38.17 -90.71 -57.11
N GLN A 156 -36.86 -90.80 -57.32
CA GLN A 156 -36.24 -91.97 -57.96
C GLN A 156 -36.46 -93.24 -57.13
N LEU A 157 -36.29 -93.17 -55.81
CA LEU A 157 -36.52 -94.32 -54.92
C LEU A 157 -37.99 -94.73 -54.90
N ARG A 158 -38.94 -93.78 -54.94
CA ARG A 158 -40.38 -94.10 -55.05
C ARG A 158 -40.65 -94.94 -56.29
N HIS A 159 -40.16 -94.51 -57.45
CA HIS A 159 -40.31 -95.25 -58.71
C HIS A 159 -39.62 -96.63 -58.68
N VAL A 160 -38.42 -96.72 -58.11
CA VAL A 160 -37.69 -97.98 -58.00
C VAL A 160 -38.46 -99.00 -57.15
N LEU A 161 -38.99 -98.58 -55.99
CA LEU A 161 -39.75 -99.45 -55.09
C LEU A 161 -41.12 -99.87 -55.66
N ASP A 162 -41.70 -99.11 -56.60
CA ASP A 162 -42.91 -99.53 -57.33
C ASP A 162 -42.59 -100.58 -58.41
N SER A 163 -41.40 -100.52 -59.01
CA SER A 163 -40.98 -101.41 -60.10
C SER A 163 -40.31 -102.71 -59.65
N ILE A 164 -39.57 -102.69 -58.53
CA ILE A 164 -38.82 -103.83 -58.01
C ILE A 164 -39.44 -104.26 -56.69
N LYS A 165 -40.05 -105.45 -56.69
CA LYS A 165 -40.53 -106.12 -55.47
C LYS A 165 -39.38 -106.86 -54.78
N ASP A 166 -39.58 -107.15 -53.49
CA ASP A 166 -38.69 -107.96 -52.65
C ASP A 166 -37.27 -107.36 -52.48
N VAL A 167 -37.19 -106.09 -52.10
CA VAL A 167 -35.94 -105.45 -51.67
C VAL A 167 -35.78 -105.68 -50.17
N ASP A 168 -34.61 -106.12 -49.74
CA ASP A 168 -34.32 -106.37 -48.32
C ASP A 168 -33.49 -105.26 -47.69
N TYR A 169 -32.56 -104.68 -48.45
CA TYR A 169 -31.59 -103.70 -47.94
C TYR A 169 -31.49 -102.45 -48.83
N ILE A 170 -31.22 -101.31 -48.19
CA ILE A 170 -30.76 -100.09 -48.86
C ILE A 170 -29.41 -99.69 -48.25
N PHE A 171 -28.39 -99.55 -49.07
CA PHE A 171 -27.14 -98.91 -48.67
C PHE A 171 -27.11 -97.49 -49.23
N ALA A 172 -27.13 -96.50 -48.35
CA ALA A 172 -27.03 -95.09 -48.72
C ALA A 172 -25.66 -94.53 -48.33
N HIS A 173 -25.03 -93.83 -49.28
CA HIS A 173 -23.67 -93.32 -49.09
C HIS A 173 -23.56 -92.21 -48.04
N ASN A 174 -24.64 -91.68 -47.48
CA ASN A 174 -24.60 -90.87 -46.26
C ASN A 174 -25.91 -90.95 -45.45
N ASP A 175 -25.89 -90.46 -44.21
CA ASP A 175 -27.01 -90.54 -43.28
C ASP A 175 -28.19 -89.65 -43.69
N ARG A 176 -27.94 -88.54 -44.41
CA ARG A 176 -29.00 -87.66 -44.94
C ARG A 176 -29.84 -88.36 -46.01
N MET A 177 -29.18 -89.00 -46.98
CA MET A 177 -29.87 -89.80 -48.01
C MET A 177 -30.49 -91.06 -47.38
N ALA A 178 -29.86 -91.66 -46.38
CA ALA A 178 -30.42 -92.79 -45.63
C ALA A 178 -31.73 -92.40 -44.92
N LEU A 179 -31.78 -91.22 -44.30
CA LEU A 179 -33.01 -90.67 -43.71
C LEU A 179 -34.08 -90.42 -44.77
N GLY A 180 -33.71 -89.82 -45.91
CA GLY A 180 -34.63 -89.66 -47.04
C GLY A 180 -35.20 -90.99 -47.55
N ALA A 181 -34.36 -92.04 -47.58
CA ALA A 181 -34.78 -93.39 -47.94
C ALA A 181 -35.73 -94.00 -46.89
N TYR A 182 -35.47 -93.77 -45.61
CA TYR A 182 -36.38 -94.17 -44.53
C TYR A 182 -37.75 -93.48 -44.66
N GLU A 183 -37.78 -92.19 -44.96
CA GLU A 183 -39.03 -91.46 -45.17
C GLU A 183 -39.86 -92.05 -46.32
N VAL A 184 -39.23 -92.34 -47.46
CA VAL A 184 -39.91 -92.97 -48.61
C VAL A 184 -40.38 -94.39 -48.29
N THR A 185 -39.58 -95.21 -47.62
CA THR A 185 -40.00 -96.56 -47.21
C THR A 185 -41.11 -96.52 -46.17
N LYS A 186 -41.15 -95.50 -45.30
CA LYS A 186 -42.24 -95.26 -44.36
C LYS A 186 -43.53 -94.82 -45.07
N GLU A 187 -43.45 -93.89 -46.03
CA GLU A 187 -44.57 -93.49 -46.91
C GLU A 187 -45.20 -94.71 -47.59
N LYS A 188 -44.38 -95.65 -48.10
CA LYS A 188 -44.83 -96.89 -48.75
C LYS A 188 -45.16 -98.05 -47.79
N LYS A 189 -45.08 -97.85 -46.47
CA LYS A 189 -45.29 -98.89 -45.43
C LYS A 189 -44.33 -100.10 -45.51
N LEU A 190 -43.15 -99.92 -46.10
CA LEU A 190 -42.09 -100.94 -46.26
C LEU A 190 -40.97 -100.84 -45.22
N HIS A 191 -40.96 -99.81 -44.36
CA HIS A 191 -39.90 -99.55 -43.37
C HIS A 191 -39.59 -100.71 -42.39
N ASN A 192 -40.52 -101.63 -42.16
CA ASN A 192 -40.26 -102.81 -41.33
C ASN A 192 -39.55 -103.94 -42.09
N GLN A 193 -39.75 -104.00 -43.42
CA GLN A 193 -39.22 -105.02 -44.31
C GLN A 193 -37.84 -104.65 -44.85
N ILE A 194 -37.66 -103.40 -45.25
CA ILE A 194 -36.40 -102.89 -45.82
C ILE A 194 -35.53 -102.34 -44.69
N LYS A 195 -34.31 -102.86 -44.54
CA LYS A 195 -33.31 -102.32 -43.60
C LYS A 195 -32.34 -101.38 -44.31
N ILE A 196 -32.02 -100.25 -43.68
CA ILE A 196 -31.25 -99.17 -44.30
C ILE A 196 -29.93 -99.00 -43.56
N ILE A 197 -28.82 -98.92 -44.29
CA ILE A 197 -27.50 -98.57 -43.78
C ILE A 197 -27.10 -97.22 -44.33
N GLY A 198 -26.69 -96.33 -43.43
CA GLY A 198 -26.12 -95.02 -43.74
C GLY A 198 -24.61 -94.97 -43.56
N VAL A 199 -24.04 -93.79 -43.79
CA VAL A 199 -22.64 -93.46 -43.57
C VAL A 199 -22.59 -92.03 -43.01
N ASP A 200 -21.67 -91.78 -42.09
CA ASP A 200 -21.27 -90.50 -41.47
C ASP A 200 -21.16 -90.73 -39.97
N GLY A 201 -22.20 -91.31 -39.34
CA GLY A 201 -22.16 -91.68 -37.93
C GLY A 201 -22.07 -90.49 -36.98
N LEU A 202 -22.65 -89.34 -37.36
CA LEU A 202 -22.65 -88.14 -36.53
C LEU A 202 -23.56 -88.30 -35.29
N ASN A 203 -23.11 -87.75 -34.16
CA ASN A 203 -23.91 -87.63 -32.94
C ASN A 203 -24.77 -86.35 -32.99
N GLY A 204 -26.03 -86.43 -32.56
CA GLY A 204 -26.96 -85.29 -32.52
C GLY A 204 -28.30 -85.53 -33.22
N PRO A 205 -29.20 -84.52 -33.22
CA PRO A 205 -30.52 -84.65 -33.83
C PRO A 205 -30.42 -84.98 -35.32
N ASN A 206 -31.09 -86.06 -35.75
CA ASN A 206 -31.04 -86.60 -37.12
C ASN A 206 -29.64 -87.07 -37.60
N GLY A 207 -28.64 -87.16 -36.74
CA GLY A 207 -27.35 -87.80 -37.04
C GLY A 207 -27.46 -89.33 -37.05
N GLY A 208 -26.57 -90.01 -37.77
CA GLY A 208 -26.62 -91.46 -37.95
C GLY A 208 -26.75 -92.27 -36.66
N ILE A 209 -26.03 -91.88 -35.60
CA ILE A 209 -26.10 -92.59 -34.30
C ILE A 209 -27.51 -92.49 -33.73
N GLN A 210 -28.12 -91.31 -33.78
CA GLN A 210 -29.49 -91.12 -33.31
C GLN A 210 -30.49 -91.85 -34.20
N LEU A 211 -30.28 -91.87 -35.52
CA LEU A 211 -31.13 -92.61 -36.45
C LEU A 211 -31.09 -94.14 -36.21
N VAL A 212 -29.94 -94.68 -35.78
CA VAL A 212 -29.82 -96.08 -35.35
C VAL A 212 -30.54 -96.31 -34.01
N LYS A 213 -30.37 -95.42 -33.02
CA LYS A 213 -31.08 -95.49 -31.72
C LYS A 213 -32.61 -95.42 -31.89
N ASP A 214 -33.07 -94.57 -32.81
CA ASP A 214 -34.48 -94.42 -33.19
C ASP A 214 -35.01 -95.61 -34.02
N LYS A 215 -34.16 -96.60 -34.34
CA LYS A 215 -34.47 -97.75 -35.21
C LYS A 215 -34.91 -97.36 -36.63
N LYS A 216 -34.52 -96.17 -37.10
CA LYS A 216 -34.74 -95.71 -38.48
C LYS A 216 -33.70 -96.31 -39.42
N LEU A 217 -32.45 -96.41 -38.95
CA LEU A 217 -31.36 -97.11 -39.62
C LEU A 217 -31.03 -98.40 -38.88
N LEU A 218 -30.60 -99.41 -39.63
CA LEU A 218 -30.07 -100.65 -39.10
C LEU A 218 -28.65 -100.43 -38.55
N ALA A 219 -27.83 -99.72 -39.33
CA ALA A 219 -26.49 -99.30 -38.95
C ALA A 219 -26.12 -98.02 -39.70
N THR A 220 -25.10 -97.34 -39.20
CA THR A 220 -24.39 -96.29 -39.92
C THR A 220 -22.89 -96.55 -39.83
N ILE A 221 -22.14 -96.29 -40.89
CA ILE A 221 -20.68 -96.41 -40.87
C ILE A 221 -20.08 -95.07 -40.48
N LEU A 222 -19.32 -95.02 -39.38
CA LEU A 222 -18.67 -93.79 -38.93
C LEU A 222 -17.68 -93.30 -39.99
N TYR A 223 -17.89 -92.08 -40.48
CA TYR A 223 -16.91 -91.38 -41.29
C TYR A 223 -16.33 -90.23 -40.45
N PRO A 224 -15.10 -90.37 -39.91
CA PRO A 224 -14.53 -89.40 -38.99
C PRO A 224 -14.23 -88.07 -39.71
N THR A 225 -14.54 -86.95 -39.05
CA THR A 225 -14.34 -85.62 -39.65
C THR A 225 -12.88 -85.14 -39.67
N GLY A 226 -12.01 -85.76 -38.86
CA GLY A 226 -10.55 -85.55 -38.90
C GLY A 226 -10.01 -84.20 -38.44
N GLY A 227 -10.85 -83.28 -37.95
CA GLY A 227 -10.42 -81.90 -37.68
C GLY A 227 -9.39 -81.75 -36.56
N ASP A 228 -9.53 -82.49 -35.47
CA ASP A 228 -8.56 -82.49 -34.36
C ASP A 228 -7.22 -83.12 -34.77
N GLU A 229 -7.27 -84.26 -35.48
CA GLU A 229 -6.06 -84.91 -35.98
C GLU A 229 -5.36 -84.05 -37.05
N ALA A 230 -6.10 -83.26 -37.83
CA ALA A 230 -5.52 -82.33 -38.79
C ALA A 230 -4.62 -81.30 -38.12
N ILE A 231 -5.06 -80.71 -37.00
CA ILE A 231 -4.23 -79.76 -36.23
C ILE A 231 -3.03 -80.45 -35.59
N ARG A 232 -3.21 -81.65 -35.01
CA ARG A 232 -2.09 -82.42 -34.45
C ARG A 232 -1.03 -82.74 -35.50
N LEU A 233 -1.48 -83.17 -36.68
CA LEU A 233 -0.61 -83.52 -37.79
C LEU A 233 0.09 -82.29 -38.36
N ALA A 234 -0.63 -81.17 -38.48
CA ALA A 234 -0.06 -79.89 -38.89
C ALA A 234 1.09 -79.45 -37.95
N LEU A 235 0.88 -79.54 -36.63
CA LEU A 235 1.91 -79.23 -35.65
C LEU A 235 3.11 -80.17 -35.72
N LYS A 236 2.90 -81.47 -35.94
CA LYS A 236 4.00 -82.43 -36.17
C LYS A 236 4.84 -82.05 -37.40
N ILE A 237 4.18 -81.69 -38.49
CA ILE A 237 4.84 -81.23 -39.72
C ILE A 237 5.67 -79.96 -39.45
N LEU A 238 5.09 -78.97 -38.75
CA LEU A 238 5.77 -77.73 -38.39
C LEU A 238 6.97 -77.95 -37.45
N ASN A 239 6.85 -78.90 -36.52
CA ASN A 239 7.93 -79.27 -35.60
C ASN A 239 9.02 -80.15 -36.24
N GLY A 240 8.89 -80.51 -37.52
CA GLY A 240 9.83 -81.37 -38.23
C GLY A 240 9.79 -82.84 -37.82
N GLU A 241 8.71 -83.29 -37.18
CA GLU A 241 8.51 -84.69 -36.82
C GLU A 241 8.22 -85.54 -38.08
N PRO A 242 8.66 -86.82 -38.11
CA PRO A 242 8.36 -87.70 -39.23
C PRO A 242 6.87 -88.03 -39.28
N VAL A 243 6.21 -87.65 -40.39
CA VAL A 243 4.79 -87.89 -40.62
C VAL A 243 4.59 -88.79 -41.85
N PRO A 244 3.77 -89.87 -41.76
CA PRO A 244 3.40 -90.68 -42.92
C PRO A 244 2.71 -89.85 -43.99
N LYS A 245 2.97 -90.15 -45.27
CA LYS A 245 2.33 -89.42 -46.38
C LYS A 245 0.82 -89.61 -46.45
N ASN A 246 0.33 -90.79 -46.05
CA ASN A 246 -1.09 -91.13 -46.01
C ASN A 246 -1.50 -91.50 -44.58
N ASN A 247 -2.33 -90.67 -43.95
CA ASN A 247 -2.85 -90.87 -42.60
C ASN A 247 -4.33 -91.19 -42.71
N ILE A 248 -4.68 -92.47 -42.54
CA ILE A 248 -6.04 -92.95 -42.70
C ILE A 248 -6.73 -92.97 -41.34
N LEU A 249 -7.87 -92.28 -41.27
CA LEU A 249 -8.70 -92.27 -40.07
C LEU A 249 -9.54 -93.55 -40.00
N SER A 250 -9.55 -94.17 -38.84
CA SER A 250 -10.30 -95.42 -38.60
C SER A 250 -11.81 -95.21 -38.72
N THR A 251 -12.48 -96.12 -39.42
CA THR A 251 -13.93 -96.20 -39.52
C THR A 251 -14.47 -97.38 -38.72
N ILE A 252 -15.71 -97.30 -38.23
CA ILE A 252 -16.38 -98.37 -37.47
C ILE A 252 -17.85 -98.47 -37.84
N VAL A 253 -18.41 -99.68 -37.84
CA VAL A 253 -19.85 -99.90 -37.96
C VAL A 253 -20.53 -99.52 -36.64
N ILE A 254 -21.49 -98.61 -36.69
CA ILE A 254 -22.34 -98.25 -35.56
C ILE A 254 -23.72 -98.86 -35.77
N ASP A 255 -24.09 -99.80 -34.89
CA ASP A 255 -25.40 -100.45 -34.89
C ASP A 255 -26.03 -100.41 -33.49
N SER A 256 -27.19 -101.05 -33.32
CA SER A 256 -27.91 -101.02 -32.05
C SER A 256 -27.13 -101.58 -30.85
N ARG A 257 -26.02 -102.31 -31.06
CA ARG A 257 -25.21 -102.91 -29.98
C ARG A 257 -24.20 -101.91 -29.39
N ASN A 258 -23.73 -100.94 -30.18
CA ASN A 258 -22.72 -99.96 -29.74
C ASN A 258 -23.17 -98.50 -29.84
N ALA A 259 -24.33 -98.21 -30.46
CA ALA A 259 -24.83 -96.84 -30.64
C ALA A 259 -24.99 -96.07 -29.32
N ASP A 260 -25.44 -96.71 -28.25
CA ASP A 260 -25.57 -96.05 -26.93
C ASP A 260 -24.21 -95.68 -26.34
N ILE A 261 -23.22 -96.58 -26.41
CA ILE A 261 -21.87 -96.30 -25.92
C ILE A 261 -21.23 -95.19 -26.77
N MET A 262 -21.37 -95.24 -28.10
CA MET A 262 -20.86 -94.20 -29.00
C MET A 262 -21.51 -92.84 -28.71
N SER A 263 -22.84 -92.80 -28.60
CA SER A 263 -23.59 -91.59 -28.22
C SER A 263 -23.07 -91.02 -26.90
N ASN A 264 -22.91 -91.85 -25.87
CA ASN A 264 -22.42 -91.42 -24.56
C ASN A 264 -20.98 -90.90 -24.60
N GLN A 265 -20.10 -91.51 -25.41
CA GLN A 265 -18.72 -91.03 -25.58
C GLN A 265 -18.70 -89.65 -26.27
N PHE A 266 -19.45 -89.47 -27.35
CA PHE A 266 -19.56 -88.17 -28.02
C PHE A 266 -20.19 -87.10 -27.12
N ASP A 267 -21.23 -87.45 -26.36
CA ASP A 267 -21.85 -86.53 -25.38
C ASP A 267 -20.84 -86.13 -24.30
N LYS A 268 -19.98 -87.05 -23.86
CA LYS A 268 -18.92 -86.76 -22.89
C LYS A 268 -17.85 -85.83 -23.47
N ILE A 269 -17.45 -86.02 -24.72
CA ILE A 269 -16.53 -85.13 -25.44
C ILE A 269 -17.12 -83.72 -25.55
N ASN A 270 -18.39 -83.62 -25.98
CA ASN A 270 -19.10 -82.34 -26.07
C ASN A 270 -19.24 -81.66 -24.70
N GLN A 271 -19.44 -82.44 -23.63
CA GLN A 271 -19.44 -81.90 -22.26
C GLN A 271 -18.07 -81.34 -21.88
N HIS A 272 -16.99 -82.07 -22.14
CA HIS A 272 -15.62 -81.61 -21.86
C HIS A 272 -15.29 -80.32 -22.62
N GLN A 273 -15.71 -80.21 -23.88
CA GLN A 273 -15.55 -78.97 -24.67
C GLN A 273 -16.22 -77.78 -23.97
N ARG A 274 -17.49 -77.91 -23.58
CA ARG A 274 -18.21 -76.85 -22.86
C ARG A 274 -17.54 -76.49 -21.53
N ASP A 275 -16.99 -77.47 -20.82
CA ASP A 275 -16.27 -77.23 -19.58
C ASP A 275 -14.97 -76.46 -19.80
N ILE A 276 -14.23 -76.74 -20.89
CA ILE A 276 -13.01 -76.01 -21.28
C ILE A 276 -13.36 -74.57 -21.63
N GLU A 277 -14.40 -74.33 -22.44
CA GLU A 277 -14.86 -72.97 -22.78
C GLU A 277 -15.23 -72.18 -21.51
N ARG A 278 -15.96 -72.81 -20.58
CA ARG A 278 -16.29 -72.20 -19.28
C ARG A 278 -15.05 -71.90 -18.45
N GLN A 279 -14.04 -72.78 -18.45
CA GLN A 279 -12.79 -72.55 -17.75
C GLN A 279 -12.01 -71.38 -18.36
N GLN A 280 -11.90 -71.30 -19.68
CA GLN A 280 -11.25 -70.17 -20.35
C GLN A 280 -11.94 -68.83 -20.00
N VAL A 281 -13.28 -68.80 -19.97
CA VAL A 281 -14.03 -67.60 -19.53
C VAL A 281 -13.72 -67.25 -18.07
N LYS A 282 -13.67 -68.24 -17.18
CA LYS A 282 -13.33 -68.03 -15.76
C LYS A 282 -11.89 -67.52 -15.59
N ILE A 283 -10.94 -68.05 -16.34
CA ILE A 283 -9.54 -67.59 -16.34
C ILE A 283 -9.48 -66.11 -16.74
N ARG A 284 -10.12 -65.73 -17.85
CA ARG A 284 -10.19 -64.33 -18.28
C ARG A 284 -10.82 -63.42 -17.23
N GLN A 285 -11.87 -63.87 -16.54
CA GLN A 285 -12.50 -63.12 -15.44
C GLN A 285 -11.56 -62.98 -14.22
N GLN A 286 -10.84 -64.04 -13.88
CA GLN A 286 -9.85 -64.03 -12.79
C GLN A 286 -8.69 -63.10 -13.12
N GLU A 287 -8.15 -63.13 -14.34
CA GLU A 287 -7.11 -62.21 -14.80
C GLU A 287 -7.56 -60.75 -14.70
N LYS A 288 -8.78 -60.44 -15.13
CA LYS A 288 -9.36 -59.10 -15.00
C LYS A 288 -9.52 -58.68 -13.54
N THR A 289 -9.95 -59.60 -12.68
CA THR A 289 -10.12 -59.33 -11.24
C THR A 289 -8.76 -59.10 -10.57
N PHE A 290 -7.78 -59.95 -10.85
CA PHE A 290 -6.43 -59.87 -10.32
C PHE A 290 -5.74 -58.56 -10.74
N THR A 291 -5.82 -58.19 -12.01
CA THR A 291 -5.26 -56.93 -12.52
C THR A 291 -5.93 -55.72 -11.86
N THR A 292 -7.25 -55.75 -11.68
CA THR A 292 -7.98 -54.69 -10.96
C THR A 292 -7.53 -54.59 -9.51
N GLN A 293 -7.49 -55.69 -8.77
CA GLN A 293 -7.04 -55.72 -7.37
C GLN A 293 -5.60 -55.23 -7.21
N LYS A 294 -4.69 -55.68 -8.09
CA LYS A 294 -3.29 -55.25 -8.12
C LYS A 294 -3.18 -53.73 -8.33
N ASN A 295 -3.96 -53.17 -9.24
CA ASN A 295 -3.96 -51.72 -9.50
C ASN A 295 -4.55 -50.93 -8.33
N THR A 296 -5.65 -51.39 -7.74
CA THR A 296 -6.23 -50.78 -6.53
C THR A 296 -5.24 -50.80 -5.36
N LEU A 297 -4.53 -51.91 -5.15
CA LEU A 297 -3.51 -52.00 -4.10
C LEU A 297 -2.35 -51.02 -4.32
N LYS A 298 -1.86 -50.89 -5.56
CA LYS A 298 -0.84 -49.89 -5.92
C LYS A 298 -1.31 -48.48 -5.61
N LEU A 299 -2.55 -48.15 -5.98
CA LEU A 299 -3.13 -46.83 -5.71
C LEU A 299 -3.25 -46.55 -4.20
N LEU A 300 -3.71 -47.52 -3.41
CA LEU A 300 -3.78 -47.41 -1.95
C LEU A 300 -2.39 -47.21 -1.32
N LEU A 301 -1.36 -47.91 -1.79
CA LEU A 301 0.02 -47.73 -1.32
C LEU A 301 0.54 -46.32 -1.62
N VAL A 302 0.29 -45.80 -2.82
CA VAL A 302 0.68 -44.43 -3.19
C VAL A 302 -0.03 -43.40 -2.29
N LEU A 303 -1.34 -43.57 -2.06
CA LEU A 303 -2.10 -42.69 -1.17
C LEU A 303 -1.62 -42.75 0.28
N LEU A 304 -1.27 -43.94 0.77
CA LEU A 304 -0.72 -44.12 2.11
C LEU A 304 0.62 -43.40 2.25
N ILE A 305 1.55 -43.58 1.31
CA ILE A 305 2.84 -42.88 1.29
C ILE A 305 2.62 -41.37 1.28
N LEU A 306 1.71 -40.87 0.44
CA LEU A 306 1.38 -39.45 0.38
C LEU A 306 0.82 -38.92 1.71
N SER A 307 -0.06 -39.69 2.37
CA SER A 307 -0.63 -39.32 3.67
C SER A 307 0.43 -39.23 4.78
N VAL A 308 1.40 -40.16 4.79
CA VAL A 308 2.52 -40.17 5.74
C VAL A 308 3.44 -38.97 5.49
N LEU A 309 3.76 -38.66 4.22
CA LEU A 309 4.56 -37.49 3.85
C LEU A 309 3.87 -36.18 4.26
N LEU A 310 2.56 -36.05 4.02
CA LEU A 310 1.76 -34.89 4.45
C LEU A 310 1.71 -34.77 5.97
N GLY A 311 1.56 -35.89 6.69
CA GLY A 311 1.61 -35.92 8.16
C GLY A 311 2.97 -35.45 8.70
N ALA A 312 4.07 -35.98 8.15
CA ALA A 312 5.43 -35.58 8.51
C ALA A 312 5.68 -34.09 8.21
N TYR A 313 5.24 -33.61 7.04
CA TYR A 313 5.34 -32.20 6.66
C TYR A 313 4.53 -31.29 7.60
N SER A 314 3.31 -31.71 7.98
CA SER A 314 2.45 -30.97 8.91
C SER A 314 3.12 -30.84 10.29
N ILE A 315 3.71 -31.92 10.82
CA ILE A 315 4.45 -31.90 12.08
C ILE A 315 5.68 -30.97 11.98
N TYR A 316 6.47 -31.11 10.92
CA TYR A 316 7.64 -30.27 10.67
C TYR A 316 7.29 -28.77 10.56
N SER A 317 6.24 -28.45 9.79
CA SER A 317 5.73 -27.08 9.63
C SER A 317 5.23 -26.53 10.97
N GLY A 318 4.46 -27.32 11.73
CA GLY A 318 3.98 -26.95 13.06
C GLY A 318 5.12 -26.64 14.03
N TYR A 319 6.19 -27.43 14.02
CA TYR A 319 7.40 -27.16 14.81
C TYR A 319 8.08 -25.84 14.39
N ASN A 320 8.28 -25.63 13.09
CA ASN A 320 8.89 -24.41 12.56
C ASN A 320 8.08 -23.14 12.86
N ILE A 321 6.76 -23.21 12.74
CA ILE A 321 5.85 -22.10 13.07
C ILE A 321 5.95 -21.78 14.56
N ARG A 322 5.95 -22.79 15.45
CA ARG A 322 6.12 -22.58 16.89
C ARG A 322 7.46 -21.93 17.23
N LYS A 323 8.55 -22.37 16.58
CA LYS A 323 9.88 -21.77 16.75
C LYS A 323 9.89 -20.30 16.31
N LYS A 324 9.42 -19.99 15.09
CA LYS A 324 9.33 -18.63 14.57
C LYS A 324 8.42 -17.73 15.41
N LYS A 325 7.30 -18.25 15.90
CA LYS A 325 6.39 -17.51 16.80
C LYS A 325 7.11 -17.11 18.09
N ARG A 326 7.87 -18.03 18.69
CA ARG A 326 8.63 -17.75 19.92
C ARG A 326 9.75 -16.73 19.68
N GLU A 327 10.47 -16.83 18.56
CA GLU A 327 11.46 -15.83 18.16
C GLU A 327 10.82 -14.45 17.92
N LEU A 328 9.65 -14.41 17.27
CA LEU A 328 8.91 -13.17 17.02
C LEU A 328 8.40 -12.54 18.30
N GLU A 329 7.87 -13.32 19.25
CA GLU A 329 7.44 -12.85 20.57
C GLU A 329 8.61 -12.24 21.36
N LEU A 330 9.77 -12.91 21.36
CA LEU A 330 10.98 -12.38 21.98
C LEU A 330 11.44 -11.08 21.32
N ARG A 331 11.41 -11.01 19.98
CA ARG A 331 11.79 -9.83 19.22
C ARG A 331 10.83 -8.67 19.44
N ASN A 332 9.52 -8.92 19.43
CA ASN A 332 8.49 -7.92 19.73
C ASN A 332 8.59 -7.41 21.16
N LYS A 333 8.88 -8.28 22.14
CA LYS A 333 9.12 -7.87 23.52
C LYS A 333 10.36 -6.97 23.61
N LYS A 334 11.46 -7.34 22.92
CA LYS A 334 12.68 -6.52 22.86
C LYS A 334 12.42 -5.17 22.19
N ILE A 335 11.72 -5.13 21.06
CA ILE A 335 11.35 -3.91 20.35
C ILE A 335 10.46 -3.02 21.22
N THR A 336 9.49 -3.60 21.94
CA THR A 336 8.60 -2.84 22.82
C THR A 336 9.38 -2.20 23.97
N ILE A 337 10.29 -2.95 24.59
CA ILE A 337 11.17 -2.42 25.65
C ILE A 337 12.06 -1.30 25.08
N GLN A 338 12.70 -1.51 23.93
CA GLN A 338 13.53 -0.50 23.27
C GLN A 338 12.72 0.75 22.88
N ARG A 339 11.51 0.58 22.34
CA ARG A 339 10.62 1.69 21.99
C ARG A 339 10.23 2.51 23.21
N ASN A 340 9.88 1.84 24.31
CA ASN A 340 9.52 2.51 25.55
C ASN A 340 10.73 3.22 26.17
N GLN A 341 11.93 2.63 26.11
CA GLN A 341 13.18 3.29 26.51
C GLN A 341 13.48 4.51 25.65
N ILE A 342 13.40 4.39 24.32
CA ILE A 342 13.61 5.50 23.40
C ILE A 342 12.59 6.62 23.66
N LYS A 343 11.32 6.28 23.86
CA LYS A 343 10.28 7.26 24.18
C LYS A 343 10.57 7.99 25.50
N LYS A 344 10.99 7.25 26.53
CA LYS A 344 11.37 7.83 27.82
C LYS A 344 12.59 8.75 27.70
N ILE A 345 13.63 8.31 26.99
CA ILE A 345 14.82 9.13 26.73
C ILE A 345 14.45 10.37 25.91
N ALA A 346 13.60 10.25 24.90
CA ALA A 346 13.15 11.39 24.10
C ALA A 346 12.34 12.40 24.93
N GLU A 347 11.47 11.92 25.83
CA GLU A 347 10.77 12.77 26.79
C GLU A 347 11.73 13.44 27.78
N GLU A 348 12.69 12.71 28.36
CA GLU A 348 13.71 13.25 29.26
C GLU A 348 14.60 14.29 28.56
N VAL A 349 15.01 14.02 27.32
CA VAL A 349 15.79 14.96 26.49
C VAL A 349 14.97 16.20 26.18
N LYS A 350 13.69 16.03 25.82
CA LYS A 350 12.79 17.16 25.57
C LYS A 350 12.61 18.03 26.82
N ILE A 351 12.30 17.41 27.96
CA ILE A 351 12.16 18.09 29.25
C ILE A 351 13.46 18.80 29.63
N SER A 352 14.61 18.15 29.45
CA SER A 352 15.92 18.75 29.71
C SER A 352 16.19 19.94 28.78
N ASN A 353 15.81 19.84 27.51
CA ASN A 353 16.00 20.92 26.54
C ASN A 353 15.08 22.10 26.84
N ASP A 354 13.79 21.85 27.09
CA ASP A 354 12.81 22.87 27.45
C ASP A 354 13.20 23.56 28.78
N ALA A 355 13.66 22.80 29.77
CA ALA A 355 14.19 23.35 31.02
C ALA A 355 15.44 24.22 30.80
N LYS A 356 16.37 23.80 29.94
CA LYS A 356 17.53 24.63 29.55
C LYS A 356 17.08 25.91 28.87
N VAL A 357 16.18 25.85 27.90
CA VAL A 357 15.67 27.03 27.17
C VAL A 357 15.00 28.02 28.12
N ASN A 358 14.14 27.52 29.01
CA ASN A 358 13.47 28.35 30.00
C ASN A 358 14.45 28.95 31.01
N PHE A 359 15.47 28.19 31.44
CA PHE A 359 16.52 28.67 32.33
C PHE A 359 17.33 29.82 31.71
N PHE A 360 17.75 29.72 30.45
CA PHE A 360 18.51 30.79 29.79
C PHE A 360 17.66 32.02 29.45
N THR A 361 16.39 31.82 29.11
CA THR A 361 15.43 32.92 28.88
C THR A 361 15.15 33.67 30.19
N GLY A 362 14.93 32.94 31.29
CA GLY A 362 14.76 33.47 32.63
C GLY A 362 16.00 34.22 33.13
N LEU A 363 17.21 33.64 33.00
CA LEU A 363 18.46 34.30 33.36
C LEU A 363 18.66 35.63 32.62
N SER A 364 18.29 35.68 31.35
CA SER A 364 18.40 36.91 30.56
C SER A 364 17.52 38.03 31.11
N HIS A 365 16.35 37.67 31.64
CA HIS A 365 15.47 38.60 32.35
C HIS A 365 16.08 39.03 33.68
N GLU A 366 16.52 38.06 34.49
CA GLU A 366 17.11 38.30 35.80
C GLU A 366 18.37 39.17 35.76
N PHE A 367 19.12 39.16 34.65
CA PHE A 367 20.25 40.07 34.48
C PHE A 367 19.90 41.44 33.88
N LYS A 368 18.93 41.52 32.95
CA LYS A 368 18.58 42.81 32.32
C LYS A 368 17.97 43.79 33.31
N THR A 369 17.16 43.33 34.25
CA THR A 369 16.49 44.18 35.24
C THR A 369 17.45 44.90 36.19
N PRO A 370 18.39 44.23 36.88
CA PRO A 370 19.37 44.91 37.73
C PRO A 370 20.30 45.81 36.92
N ILE A 371 20.65 45.45 35.68
CA ILE A 371 21.47 46.31 34.82
C ILE A 371 20.71 47.58 34.41
N THR A 372 19.40 47.46 34.12
CA THR A 372 18.53 48.61 33.84
C THR A 372 18.52 49.57 35.03
N LEU A 373 18.36 49.03 36.25
CA LEU A 373 18.39 49.82 37.47
C LEU A 373 19.76 50.48 37.72
N ILE A 374 20.86 49.80 37.45
CA ILE A 374 22.21 50.38 37.60
C ILE A 374 22.41 51.51 36.58
N LEU A 375 22.08 51.28 35.31
CA LEU A 375 22.24 52.29 34.27
C LEU A 375 21.36 53.52 34.52
N SER A 376 20.08 53.32 34.83
CA SER A 376 19.12 54.42 35.07
C SER A 376 19.42 55.20 36.36
N SER A 377 19.95 54.53 37.39
CA SER A 377 20.39 55.20 38.63
C SER A 377 21.63 56.05 38.39
N ILE A 378 22.54 55.60 37.54
CA ILE A 378 23.73 56.36 37.15
C ILE A 378 23.34 57.56 36.28
N GLU A 379 22.49 57.36 35.27
CA GLU A 379 21.97 58.46 34.43
C GLU A 379 21.33 59.56 35.31
N SER A 380 20.53 59.16 36.30
CA SER A 380 19.94 60.07 37.28
C SER A 380 20.96 60.78 38.18
N LEU A 381 22.13 60.19 38.44
CA LEU A 381 23.21 60.84 39.20
C LEU A 381 23.97 61.84 38.33
N THR A 382 24.09 61.58 37.04
CA THR A 382 24.76 62.49 36.08
C THR A 382 23.89 63.67 35.63
N GLU A 383 22.56 63.53 35.57
CA GLU A 383 21.64 64.62 35.17
C GLU A 383 21.38 65.65 36.27
N ASN A 384 21.63 65.30 37.53
CA ASN A 384 21.39 66.19 38.66
C ASN A 384 22.53 67.22 38.77
N LYS A 385 22.26 68.49 38.40
CA LYS A 385 23.23 69.62 38.35
C LYS A 385 23.94 69.96 39.68
N VAL A 386 23.74 69.18 40.75
CA VAL A 386 24.26 69.42 42.11
C VAL A 386 25.62 68.73 42.36
N ILE A 387 26.01 67.74 41.55
CA ILE A 387 27.26 66.99 41.78
C ILE A 387 28.42 67.64 41.00
N ARG A 388 29.21 68.50 41.66
CA ARG A 388 30.43 69.15 41.12
C ARG A 388 31.74 68.41 41.41
N ASP A 389 31.70 67.19 41.96
CA ASP A 389 32.93 66.44 42.30
C ASP A 389 33.37 65.50 41.16
N ASN A 390 34.46 65.86 40.48
CA ASN A 390 35.07 65.12 39.36
C ASN A 390 35.42 63.67 39.72
N LYS A 391 35.66 63.34 41.00
CA LYS A 391 36.01 61.98 41.42
C LYS A 391 34.79 61.06 41.46
N LEU A 392 33.67 61.56 41.98
CA LEU A 392 32.40 60.82 42.00
C LEU A 392 31.87 60.58 40.58
N LEU A 393 31.99 61.57 39.69
CA LEU A 393 31.63 61.44 38.27
C LEU A 393 32.46 60.37 37.55
N ASN A 394 33.75 60.24 37.87
CA ASN A 394 34.60 59.19 37.31
C ASN A 394 34.23 57.79 37.81
N GLU A 395 33.90 57.64 39.10
CA GLU A 395 33.43 56.36 39.67
C GLU A 395 32.06 55.95 39.11
N VAL A 396 31.14 56.91 38.99
CA VAL A 396 29.82 56.72 38.35
C VAL A 396 29.98 56.30 36.89
N ASN A 397 30.86 56.96 36.12
CA ASN A 397 31.19 56.56 34.75
C ASN A 397 31.83 55.16 34.67
N LEU A 398 32.62 54.77 35.68
CA LEU A 398 33.23 53.44 35.74
C LEU A 398 32.17 52.36 35.99
N ILE A 399 31.20 52.59 36.87
CA ILE A 399 30.07 51.67 37.09
C ILE A 399 29.22 51.59 35.81
N PHE A 400 28.96 52.72 35.15
CA PHE A 400 28.16 52.77 33.91
C PHE A 400 28.80 51.94 32.80
N ASN A 401 30.10 52.11 32.59
CA ASN A 401 30.86 51.36 31.59
C ASN A 401 30.92 49.86 31.91
N ASN A 402 31.03 49.47 33.19
CA ASN A 402 30.97 48.07 33.59
C ASN A 402 29.58 47.46 33.40
N SER A 403 28.50 48.21 33.67
CA SER A 403 27.13 47.77 33.41
C SER A 403 26.84 47.61 31.92
N LYS A 404 27.31 48.54 31.07
CA LYS A 404 27.28 48.38 29.61
C LYS A 404 28.07 47.16 29.13
N ARG A 405 29.24 46.90 29.74
CA ARG A 405 30.05 45.71 29.44
C ARG A 405 29.33 44.42 29.82
N LEU A 406 28.66 44.38 30.97
CA LEU A 406 27.87 43.22 31.40
C LEU A 406 26.69 42.97 30.45
N LEU A 407 25.97 44.03 30.07
CA LEU A 407 24.86 43.96 29.11
C LEU A 407 25.33 43.38 27.76
N ARG A 408 26.49 43.83 27.28
CA ARG A 408 27.10 43.33 26.04
C ARG A 408 27.44 41.84 26.15
N LEU A 409 27.98 41.38 27.27
CA LEU A 409 28.30 39.96 27.48
C LEU A 409 27.04 39.08 27.51
N ILE A 410 25.96 39.56 28.13
CA ILE A 410 24.67 38.87 28.15
C ILE A 410 24.08 38.79 26.75
N ASN A 411 24.11 39.90 26.00
CA ASN A 411 23.64 39.92 24.61
C ASN A 411 24.47 38.96 23.72
N GLN A 412 25.79 38.88 23.91
CA GLN A 412 26.64 37.90 23.21
C GLN A 412 26.27 36.45 23.57
N LEU A 413 25.96 36.16 24.83
CA LEU A 413 25.50 34.84 25.27
C LEU A 413 24.14 34.48 24.65
N LEU A 414 23.24 35.45 24.54
CA LEU A 414 21.94 35.29 23.87
C LEU A 414 22.07 35.06 22.37
N ASP A 415 22.94 35.83 21.71
CA ASP A 415 23.24 35.66 20.29
C ASP A 415 23.82 34.26 20.02
N PHE A 416 24.72 33.76 20.89
CA PHE A 416 25.25 32.40 20.81
C PHE A 416 24.15 31.33 20.83
N ARG A 417 23.17 31.46 21.73
CA ARG A 417 22.04 30.53 21.80
C ARG A 417 21.11 30.58 20.59
N LYS A 418 20.83 31.78 20.06
CA LYS A 418 19.98 31.92 18.86
C LYS A 418 20.60 31.26 17.64
N ILE A 419 21.94 31.25 17.55
CA ILE A 419 22.68 30.55 16.50
C ILE A 419 22.59 29.03 16.69
N GLU A 420 22.84 28.50 17.88
CA GLU A 420 22.69 27.05 18.18
C GLU A 420 21.27 26.53 17.85
N ASP A 421 20.25 27.33 18.14
CA ASP A 421 18.84 27.00 17.88
C ASP A 421 18.42 27.18 16.41
N ARG A 422 19.32 27.65 15.51
CA ARG A 422 19.03 28.02 14.11
C ARG A 422 17.90 29.06 13.95
N LYS A 423 17.74 29.95 14.92
CA LYS A 423 16.67 30.97 14.95
C LYS A 423 17.13 32.35 14.45
N PHE A 424 18.33 32.47 13.88
CA PHE A 424 18.81 33.70 13.28
C PHE A 424 18.35 33.81 11.82
N ASN A 425 17.52 34.81 11.53
CA ASN A 425 17.13 35.13 10.16
C ASN A 425 18.08 36.22 9.64
N LEU A 426 18.80 35.93 8.56
CA LEU A 426 19.67 36.87 7.87
C LEU A 426 18.84 37.98 7.22
N LYS A 427 19.27 39.23 7.33
CA LYS A 427 18.62 40.39 6.70
C LYS A 427 19.61 41.16 5.85
N ALA A 428 19.92 40.64 4.68
CA ALA A 428 20.91 41.22 3.79
C ALA A 428 20.33 42.39 2.98
N SER A 429 21.01 43.53 2.97
CA SER A 429 20.69 44.68 2.14
C SER A 429 21.91 45.10 1.31
N LYS A 430 21.64 45.72 0.14
CA LYS A 430 22.69 46.18 -0.77
C LYS A 430 23.48 47.31 -0.12
N THR A 431 24.73 47.05 0.24
CA THR A 431 25.58 47.93 1.03
C THR A 431 26.91 48.17 0.32
N ASN A 432 27.35 49.43 0.22
CA ASN A 432 28.71 49.76 -0.19
C ASN A 432 29.69 49.32 0.91
N LEU A 433 30.56 48.35 0.57
CA LEU A 433 31.42 47.68 1.54
C LEU A 433 32.52 48.60 2.07
N PHE A 434 33.11 49.45 1.23
CA PHE A 434 34.16 50.38 1.65
C PHE A 434 33.61 51.44 2.60
N GLN A 435 32.48 52.07 2.27
CA GLN A 435 31.85 53.08 3.14
C GLN A 435 31.43 52.49 4.48
N PHE A 436 30.85 51.28 4.48
CA PHE A 436 30.53 50.55 5.70
C PHE A 436 31.77 50.29 6.56
N SER A 437 32.85 49.81 5.95
CA SER A 437 34.10 49.49 6.65
C SER A 437 34.78 50.76 7.19
N LYS A 438 34.75 51.85 6.42
CA LYS A 438 35.30 53.15 6.79
C LYS A 438 34.55 53.80 7.95
N ARG A 439 33.23 53.57 8.06
CA ARG A 439 32.44 54.00 9.22
C ARG A 439 32.97 53.36 10.51
N ILE A 440 33.08 52.03 10.53
CA ILE A 440 33.55 51.31 11.73
C ILE A 440 35.03 51.60 12.01
N PHE A 441 35.83 51.83 10.98
CA PHE A 441 37.21 52.28 11.12
C PHE A 441 37.31 53.57 11.96
N LYS A 442 36.45 54.57 11.71
CA LYS A 442 36.46 55.84 12.46
C LYS A 442 36.27 55.66 13.97
N ASP A 443 35.46 54.68 14.39
CA ASP A 443 35.20 54.40 15.81
C ASP A 443 36.47 54.05 16.60
N PHE A 444 37.51 53.54 15.92
CA PHE A 444 38.78 53.13 16.52
C PHE A 444 39.92 54.15 16.30
N GLU A 445 39.73 55.21 15.52
CA GLU A 445 40.78 56.21 15.23
C GLU A 445 41.28 56.89 16.51
N ARG A 446 40.37 57.25 17.42
CA ARG A 446 40.74 57.91 18.68
C ARG A 446 41.62 57.02 19.56
N GLU A 447 41.33 55.73 19.61
CA GLU A 447 42.12 54.76 20.37
C GLU A 447 43.47 54.48 19.71
N ALA A 448 43.51 54.45 18.37
CA ALA A 448 44.75 54.34 17.60
C ALA A 448 45.69 55.51 17.85
N GLN A 449 45.17 56.75 17.82
CA GLN A 449 45.94 57.95 18.12
C GLN A 449 46.49 57.94 19.55
N LYS A 450 45.66 57.60 20.54
CA LYS A 450 46.05 57.52 21.95
C LYS A 450 47.19 56.53 22.20
N ARG A 451 47.25 55.44 21.41
CA ARG A 451 48.24 54.36 21.57
C ARG A 451 49.35 54.39 20.51
N HIS A 452 49.37 55.43 19.68
CA HIS A 452 50.29 55.60 18.56
C HIS A 452 50.31 54.41 17.58
N ILE A 453 49.20 53.69 17.42
CA ILE A 453 49.09 52.58 16.48
C ILE A 453 48.86 53.14 15.08
N LYS A 454 49.67 52.73 14.09
CA LYS A 454 49.44 53.08 12.69
C LYS A 454 48.23 52.30 12.18
N PHE A 455 47.12 53.00 11.96
CA PHE A 455 45.84 52.42 11.57
C PHE A 455 45.46 52.89 10.18
N SER A 456 45.25 51.97 9.23
CA SER A 456 44.90 52.32 7.84
C SER A 456 43.84 51.40 7.24
N ILE A 457 43.10 51.93 6.26
CA ILE A 457 42.13 51.18 5.45
C ILE A 457 42.44 51.41 3.96
N HIS A 458 42.44 50.33 3.19
CA HIS A 458 42.70 50.37 1.75
C HIS A 458 41.68 49.48 1.01
N SER A 459 41.24 49.91 -0.18
CA SER A 459 40.41 49.11 -1.08
C SER A 459 40.92 49.25 -2.51
N ASN A 460 40.86 48.17 -3.30
CA ASN A 460 41.08 48.23 -4.74
C ASN A 460 39.80 48.57 -5.53
N ASN A 461 38.64 48.59 -4.88
CA ASN A 461 37.35 49.02 -5.44
C ASN A 461 36.50 49.68 -4.34
N GLU A 462 36.42 51.01 -4.32
CA GLU A 462 35.66 51.77 -3.30
C GLU A 462 34.14 51.80 -3.57
N ASP A 463 33.71 51.52 -4.80
CA ASP A 463 32.30 51.56 -5.22
C ASP A 463 31.57 50.21 -5.08
N LEU A 464 32.30 49.15 -4.66
CA LEU A 464 31.76 47.80 -4.54
C LEU A 464 30.58 47.74 -3.57
N SER A 465 29.41 47.36 -4.09
CA SER A 465 28.20 47.11 -3.32
C SER A 465 27.88 45.62 -3.29
N ILE A 466 27.72 45.06 -2.09
CA ILE A 466 27.37 43.65 -1.88
C ILE A 466 26.12 43.53 -1.00
N TYR A 467 25.49 42.36 -0.98
CA TYR A 467 24.39 42.07 -0.06
C TYR A 467 24.95 41.58 1.28
N LEU A 468 24.77 42.38 2.33
CA LEU A 468 25.19 42.02 3.69
C LEU A 468 24.18 42.51 4.73
N ASP A 469 24.06 41.79 5.84
CA ASP A 469 23.35 42.26 7.02
C ASP A 469 24.28 43.20 7.79
N ARG A 470 23.99 44.50 7.72
CA ARG A 470 24.83 45.56 8.28
C ARG A 470 25.02 45.37 9.78
N ASN A 471 24.00 44.89 10.51
CA ASN A 471 24.05 44.73 11.96
C ASN A 471 24.91 43.54 12.38
N LEU A 472 24.79 42.41 11.68
CA LEU A 472 25.62 41.24 11.95
C LEU A 472 27.08 41.50 11.58
N MET A 473 27.32 42.10 10.41
CA MET A 473 28.66 42.38 9.94
C MET A 473 29.36 43.46 10.78
N ASP A 474 28.61 44.41 11.36
CA ASP A 474 29.14 45.43 12.28
C ASP A 474 29.73 44.76 13.54
N LYS A 475 29.01 43.77 14.10
CA LYS A 475 29.50 42.96 15.22
C LYS A 475 30.77 42.18 14.87
N VAL A 476 30.87 41.63 13.66
CA VAL A 476 32.05 40.92 13.18
C VAL A 476 33.25 41.87 13.12
N TYR A 477 33.10 43.01 12.43
CA TYR A 477 34.15 44.02 12.28
C TYR A 477 34.62 44.55 13.63
N PHE A 478 33.68 44.93 14.50
CA PHE A 478 34.01 45.42 15.83
C PHE A 478 34.76 44.36 16.64
N ASN A 479 34.33 43.09 16.59
CA ASN A 479 34.99 42.03 17.34
C ASN A 479 36.43 41.79 16.85
N LEU A 480 36.65 41.73 15.53
CA LEU A 480 37.98 41.57 14.96
C LEU A 480 38.89 42.77 15.27
N LEU A 481 38.40 44.00 15.09
CA LEU A 481 39.17 45.20 15.38
C LEU A 481 39.46 45.34 16.88
N SER A 482 38.48 45.10 17.75
CA SER A 482 38.71 45.15 19.19
C SER A 482 39.76 44.13 19.66
N ASN A 483 39.81 42.95 19.04
CA ASN A 483 40.88 41.97 19.29
C ASN A 483 42.23 42.46 18.74
N ALA A 484 42.27 42.98 17.51
CA ALA A 484 43.49 43.56 16.93
C ALA A 484 44.08 44.65 17.83
N PHE A 485 43.27 45.60 18.30
CA PHE A 485 43.70 46.63 19.26
C PHE A 485 44.10 46.04 20.61
N LYS A 486 43.40 45.03 21.11
CA LYS A 486 43.72 44.40 22.41
C LYS A 486 45.10 43.73 22.40
N PHE A 487 45.49 43.10 21.29
CA PHE A 487 46.69 42.26 21.19
C PHE A 487 47.87 42.91 20.47
N THR A 488 47.65 44.07 19.82
CA THR A 488 48.73 44.89 19.23
C THR A 488 49.36 45.79 20.31
N PRO A 489 50.70 45.81 20.47
CA PRO A 489 51.36 46.73 21.38
C PRO A 489 51.26 48.19 20.90
N ASN A 490 51.53 49.15 21.78
CA ASN A 490 51.62 50.56 21.39
C ASN A 490 52.72 50.73 20.32
N ASN A 491 52.53 51.67 19.38
CA ASN A 491 53.37 51.83 18.18
C ASN A 491 53.30 50.68 17.14
N GLY A 492 52.38 49.72 17.30
CA GLY A 492 52.14 48.68 16.31
C GLY A 492 51.37 49.17 15.09
N THR A 493 51.01 48.24 14.20
CA THR A 493 50.24 48.51 12.98
C THR A 493 48.99 47.66 12.90
N ILE A 494 47.87 48.24 12.52
CA ILE A 494 46.62 47.54 12.21
C ILE A 494 46.13 48.05 10.85
N SER A 495 45.72 47.16 9.94
CA SER A 495 45.16 47.55 8.66
C SER A 495 43.94 46.72 8.26
N ILE A 496 43.03 47.37 7.51
CA ILE A 496 41.91 46.73 6.83
C ILE A 496 42.16 46.83 5.32
N GLU A 497 42.21 45.71 4.61
CA GLU A 497 42.35 45.67 3.15
C GLU A 497 41.16 44.97 2.51
N ILE A 498 40.45 45.67 1.63
CA ILE A 498 39.34 45.11 0.85
C ILE A 498 39.86 44.81 -0.56
N ILE A 499 39.79 43.55 -0.97
CA ILE A 499 40.29 43.05 -2.24
C ILE A 499 39.13 42.44 -3.02
N ASP A 500 38.72 43.15 -4.07
CA ASP A 500 37.77 42.74 -5.09
C ASP A 500 38.50 42.09 -6.27
N ASP A 501 38.29 40.79 -6.53
CA ASP A 501 38.85 40.11 -7.70
C ASP A 501 37.81 40.06 -8.83
N PRO A 502 37.99 40.77 -9.96
CA PRO A 502 37.03 40.81 -11.06
C PRO A 502 36.68 39.44 -11.65
N ASN A 503 37.57 38.44 -11.52
CA ASN A 503 37.40 37.11 -12.11
C ASN A 503 36.63 36.13 -11.20
N THR A 504 36.30 36.54 -9.98
CA THR A 504 35.55 35.71 -9.03
C THR A 504 34.32 36.45 -8.53
N ASN A 505 33.32 35.70 -8.08
CA ASN A 505 32.13 36.27 -7.43
C ASN A 505 32.35 36.58 -5.93
N PHE A 506 33.61 36.70 -5.50
CA PHE A 506 33.97 36.88 -4.10
C PHE A 506 34.73 38.18 -3.87
N VAL A 507 34.49 38.79 -2.72
CA VAL A 507 35.31 39.86 -2.16
C VAL A 507 35.97 39.37 -0.88
N LYS A 508 37.24 39.74 -0.67
CA LYS A 508 37.98 39.41 0.54
C LYS A 508 38.25 40.65 1.37
N ILE A 509 38.02 40.56 2.67
CA ILE A 509 38.34 41.61 3.64
C ILE A 509 39.40 41.06 4.58
N HIS A 510 40.57 41.67 4.58
CA HIS A 510 41.71 41.29 5.39
C HIS A 510 41.84 42.25 6.57
N PHE A 511 41.81 41.72 7.79
CA PHE A 511 42.11 42.45 9.02
C PHE A 511 43.48 41.99 9.51
N LYS A 512 44.48 42.86 9.42
CA LYS A 512 45.88 42.55 9.77
C LYS A 512 46.28 43.32 11.01
N ASP A 513 46.97 42.65 11.92
CA ASP A 513 47.58 43.25 13.10
C ASP A 513 49.04 42.81 13.25
N SER A 514 49.87 43.67 13.85
CA SER A 514 51.27 43.37 14.20
C SER A 514 51.43 42.91 15.66
N GLY A 515 50.40 42.28 16.23
CA GLY A 515 50.36 41.87 17.62
C GLY A 515 51.17 40.61 17.92
N ILE A 516 50.91 40.03 19.08
CA ILE A 516 51.61 38.83 19.59
C ILE A 516 51.37 37.56 18.76
N GLY A 517 50.42 37.60 17.82
CA GLY A 517 50.02 36.45 17.01
C GLY A 517 49.33 35.34 17.81
N ILE A 518 48.93 34.30 17.09
CA ILE A 518 48.24 33.11 17.60
C ILE A 518 49.17 31.89 17.42
N PRO A 519 49.39 31.05 18.47
CA PRO A 519 50.18 29.82 18.36
C PRO A 519 49.62 28.84 17.33
N LYS A 520 50.52 28.16 16.58
CA LYS A 520 50.14 27.25 15.49
C LYS A 520 49.20 26.11 15.91
N GLN A 521 49.33 25.64 17.15
CA GLN A 521 48.49 24.58 17.71
C GLN A 521 47.07 25.06 18.05
N GLU A 522 46.89 26.37 18.26
CA GLU A 522 45.62 26.97 18.68
C GLU A 522 44.80 27.50 17.49
N LEU A 523 45.41 27.65 16.29
CA LEU A 523 44.74 28.19 15.10
C LEU A 523 43.47 27.43 14.70
N GLN A 524 43.41 26.12 14.95
CA GLN A 524 42.22 25.31 14.64
C GLN A 524 41.08 25.51 15.65
N ASP A 525 41.41 26.01 16.84
CA ASP A 525 40.49 26.09 17.98
C ASP A 525 40.00 27.51 18.26
N VAL A 526 40.60 28.55 17.65
CA VAL A 526 40.23 29.96 17.93
C VAL A 526 38.79 30.33 17.59
N PHE A 527 38.15 29.58 16.71
CA PHE A 527 36.72 29.75 16.37
C PHE A 527 35.79 28.82 17.15
N LYS A 528 36.31 27.99 18.07
CA LYS A 528 35.48 27.21 19.00
C LYS A 528 34.92 28.11 20.09
N ALA A 529 33.67 27.86 20.48
CA ALA A 529 33.04 28.61 21.57
C ALA A 529 33.82 28.44 22.89
N PHE A 530 33.91 29.52 23.66
CA PHE A 530 34.59 29.60 24.96
C PHE A 530 36.11 29.37 24.93
N PHE A 531 36.72 29.29 23.75
CA PHE A 531 38.15 29.14 23.62
C PHE A 531 38.89 30.42 24.06
N GLN A 532 39.94 30.27 24.87
CA GLN A 532 40.84 31.33 25.28
C GLN A 532 42.27 30.87 25.03
N GLY A 533 43.04 31.62 24.24
CA GLY A 533 44.43 31.28 23.93
C GLY A 533 45.34 31.39 25.14
N SER A 534 46.37 30.54 25.19
CA SER A 534 47.33 30.45 26.31
C SER A 534 48.13 31.74 26.56
N ASN A 535 48.25 32.62 25.56
CA ASN A 535 48.97 33.89 25.63
C ASN A 535 48.12 35.09 26.11
N ASN A 536 46.89 34.87 26.60
CA ASN A 536 45.96 35.94 26.96
C ASN A 536 45.87 36.17 28.49
N ASN A 537 46.63 37.12 29.02
CA ASN A 537 46.56 37.53 30.44
C ASN A 537 45.33 38.40 30.79
N LYS A 538 44.40 38.63 29.84
CA LYS A 538 43.20 39.48 30.03
C LYS A 538 41.91 38.70 29.78
N SER A 539 41.12 38.49 30.84
CA SER A 539 39.83 37.78 30.83
C SER A 539 38.89 38.27 29.71
N SER A 540 38.52 37.36 28.81
CA SER A 540 37.54 37.54 27.72
C SER A 540 36.65 36.32 27.63
N SER A 541 35.39 36.50 27.22
CA SER A 541 34.38 35.42 27.21
C SER A 541 34.70 34.24 26.28
N GLY A 542 35.58 34.39 25.29
CA GLY A 542 35.90 33.34 24.30
C GLY A 542 34.77 33.08 23.31
N ILE A 543 33.73 33.92 23.28
CA ILE A 543 32.53 33.74 22.44
C ILE A 543 32.63 34.56 21.14
N GLY A 544 33.35 35.68 21.14
CA GLY A 544 33.32 36.66 20.04
C GLY A 544 33.77 36.13 18.68
N LEU A 545 34.90 35.41 18.61
CA LEU A 545 35.40 34.86 17.35
C LEU A 545 34.50 33.74 16.81
N HIS A 546 33.97 32.90 17.70
CA HIS A 546 32.98 31.89 17.33
C HIS A 546 31.73 32.53 16.71
N LEU A 547 31.14 33.55 17.36
CA LEU A 547 30.02 34.31 16.79
C LEU A 547 30.37 34.97 15.46
N SER A 548 31.60 35.49 15.34
CA SER A 548 32.06 36.13 14.10
C SER A 548 32.06 35.14 12.93
N LYS A 549 32.52 33.91 13.19
CA LYS A 549 32.47 32.82 12.22
C LYS A 549 31.03 32.45 11.85
N GLU A 550 30.17 32.24 12.83
CA GLU A 550 28.77 31.88 12.59
C GLU A 550 28.03 32.97 11.81
N PHE A 551 28.26 34.26 12.10
CA PHE A 551 27.66 35.36 11.34
C PHE A 551 28.16 35.42 9.91
N VAL A 552 29.45 35.18 9.66
CA VAL A 552 30.01 35.12 8.30
C VAL A 552 29.46 33.91 7.54
N GLU A 553 29.34 32.74 8.19
CA GLU A 553 28.76 31.53 7.59
C GLU A 553 27.26 31.65 7.32
N LEU A 554 26.52 32.44 8.12
CA LEU A 554 25.11 32.78 7.83
C LEU A 554 24.98 33.54 6.51
N HIS A 555 25.94 34.43 6.19
CA HIS A 555 26.05 35.09 4.88
C HIS A 555 26.59 34.16 3.77
N LYS A 556 26.74 32.86 4.04
CA LYS A 556 27.40 31.86 3.19
C LYS A 556 28.86 32.16 2.88
N GLY A 557 29.47 33.09 3.62
CA GLY A 557 30.88 33.43 3.52
C GLY A 557 31.76 32.48 4.32
N THR A 558 33.06 32.75 4.29
CA THR A 558 34.05 32.05 5.12
C THR A 558 34.94 33.03 5.87
N ILE A 559 35.37 32.66 7.07
CA ILE A 559 36.40 33.40 7.82
C ILE A 559 37.58 32.48 8.12
N GLU A 560 38.79 32.96 7.81
CA GLU A 560 40.04 32.23 8.00
C GLU A 560 41.01 33.07 8.83
N VAL A 561 41.99 32.41 9.45
CA VAL A 561 43.01 33.09 10.25
C VAL A 561 44.40 32.57 9.89
N ILE A 562 45.33 33.50 9.72
CA ILE A 562 46.74 33.23 9.45
C ILE A 562 47.56 33.98 10.50
N SER A 563 48.52 33.31 11.15
CA SER A 563 49.38 33.92 12.16
C SER A 563 50.84 33.56 11.88
N LYS A 564 51.68 34.59 11.68
CA LYS A 564 53.14 34.46 11.52
C LYS A 564 53.89 35.49 12.36
N HIS A 565 53.69 36.78 12.06
CA HIS A 565 54.22 37.93 12.81
C HIS A 565 53.07 38.91 13.06
N GLY A 566 52.22 38.58 14.04
CA GLY A 566 50.86 39.14 14.19
C GLY A 566 49.79 38.19 13.64
N ALA A 567 48.54 38.63 13.62
CA ALA A 567 47.42 37.85 13.09
C ALA A 567 46.73 38.56 11.91
N GLU A 568 46.27 37.74 10.97
CA GLU A 568 45.50 38.15 9.80
C GLU A 568 44.21 37.34 9.76
N PHE A 569 43.07 38.03 9.87
CA PHE A 569 41.74 37.42 9.69
C PHE A 569 41.21 37.79 8.31
N ILE A 570 40.78 36.78 7.54
CA ILE A 570 40.34 36.94 6.16
C ILE A 570 38.87 36.54 6.08
N ILE A 571 38.00 37.49 5.78
CA ILE A 571 36.57 37.25 5.51
C ILE A 571 36.36 37.20 4.00
N THR A 572 35.73 36.15 3.51
CA THR A 572 35.32 36.00 2.11
C THR A 572 33.79 36.05 2.01
N LEU A 573 33.27 36.99 1.22
CA LEU A 573 31.82 37.16 0.98
C LEU A 573 31.52 37.11 -0.52
N TYR A 574 30.30 36.70 -0.89
CA TYR A 574 29.82 36.75 -2.27
C TYR A 574 29.42 38.19 -2.66
N LYS A 575 29.59 38.55 -3.95
CA LYS A 575 29.22 39.87 -4.46
C LYS A 575 27.75 39.99 -4.86
N ASP A 576 27.19 38.92 -5.41
CA ASP A 576 25.79 38.86 -5.85
C ASP A 576 24.80 38.57 -4.69
N HIS A 577 23.56 38.22 -5.02
CA HIS A 577 22.53 37.80 -4.05
C HIS A 577 22.00 36.39 -4.33
N VAL A 578 22.53 35.66 -5.32
CA VAL A 578 21.97 34.38 -5.81
C VAL A 578 22.13 33.26 -4.78
N HIS A 579 23.11 33.40 -3.90
CA HIS A 579 23.38 32.48 -2.79
C HIS A 579 22.45 32.69 -1.58
N LEU A 580 21.60 33.72 -1.60
CA LEU A 580 20.63 34.05 -0.56
C LEU A 580 19.20 33.73 -1.02
N ASN A 581 18.35 33.29 -0.09
CA ASN A 581 16.95 33.08 -0.37
C ASN A 581 16.20 34.44 -0.44
N SER A 582 15.06 34.47 -1.15
CA SER A 582 14.27 35.69 -1.36
C SER A 582 13.75 36.33 -0.07
N ASP A 583 13.57 35.54 0.99
CA ASP A 583 13.16 35.97 2.34
C ASP A 583 14.31 36.52 3.19
N GLU A 584 15.56 36.35 2.76
CA GLU A 584 16.77 36.87 3.41
C GLU A 584 17.20 38.24 2.88
N ILE A 585 16.62 38.72 1.77
CA ILE A 585 16.98 39.97 1.09
C ILE A 585 15.96 41.07 1.40
N ILE A 586 16.43 42.22 1.90
CA ILE A 586 15.60 43.41 2.16
C ILE A 586 15.94 44.52 1.17
N PHE A 587 14.91 45.05 0.49
CA PHE A 587 14.99 46.25 -0.34
C PHE A 587 14.50 47.45 0.50
N GLU A 588 15.37 48.41 0.80
CA GLU A 588 15.06 49.56 1.68
C GLU A 588 14.14 50.59 0.99
N PRO A 589 13.32 51.37 1.74
CA PRO A 589 13.70 52.08 2.97
C PRO A 589 12.88 51.67 4.20
N ASP A 590 13.55 51.04 5.17
CA ASP A 590 13.07 50.93 6.55
C ASP A 590 14.27 50.64 7.48
N ILE A 591 15.22 51.57 7.53
CA ILE A 591 16.12 51.75 8.67
C ILE A 591 16.27 53.27 8.88
N ILE A 592 15.41 53.82 9.74
CA ILE A 592 15.74 55.06 10.46
C ILE A 592 16.97 54.73 11.30
N ASP A 593 18.01 55.50 11.08
CA ASP A 593 19.30 55.46 11.76
C ASP A 593 19.08 55.57 13.28
N GLN A 594 19.08 54.43 14.00
CA GLN A 594 19.16 54.43 15.46
C GLN A 594 20.62 54.59 15.88
N SER A 595 21.18 55.76 15.58
CA SER A 595 22.26 56.37 16.35
C SER A 595 21.76 57.70 16.89
N ILE A 596 21.02 57.67 18.01
CA ILE A 596 20.95 58.85 18.87
C ILE A 596 22.28 58.92 19.61
N THR A 597 23.28 59.53 18.98
CA THR A 597 24.34 60.26 19.67
C THR A 597 24.91 61.25 18.67
N ASP A 598 24.12 62.28 18.34
CA ASP A 598 24.54 63.63 17.91
C ASP A 598 23.25 64.40 17.60
N LEU A 599 22.55 64.81 18.66
CA LEU A 599 21.73 66.01 18.59
C LEU A 599 22.65 67.13 19.03
N GLU A 600 23.28 67.78 18.05
CA GLU A 600 23.72 69.16 18.23
C GLU A 600 22.48 69.96 18.60
N VAL A 601 22.47 70.44 19.84
CA VAL A 601 21.55 71.48 20.28
C VAL A 601 22.01 72.74 19.56
N GLU A 602 21.43 73.00 18.38
CA GLU A 602 21.42 74.35 17.84
C GLU A 602 20.50 75.19 18.73
N ASP A 603 21.09 76.25 19.28
CA ASP A 603 20.40 77.37 19.92
C ASP A 603 19.23 77.83 19.04
N TYR A 604 18.01 77.56 19.50
CA TYR A 604 16.86 78.37 19.13
C TYR A 604 16.45 79.18 20.35
N GLU A 605 16.61 80.49 20.16
CA GLU A 605 16.25 81.55 21.07
C GLU A 605 14.81 81.43 21.57
N ASP A 606 14.69 81.83 22.82
CA ASP A 606 13.54 82.28 23.58
C ASP A 606 12.32 82.70 22.74
N ASP A 607 11.18 82.04 22.96
CA ASP A 607 9.90 82.75 22.95
C ASP A 607 8.87 82.11 23.90
N SER A 608 8.81 82.68 25.10
CA SER A 608 7.61 83.00 25.86
C SER A 608 6.41 82.03 25.79
N PHE A 609 6.35 81.07 26.71
CA PHE A 609 5.06 80.59 27.25
C PHE A 609 5.05 80.64 28.78
N SER A 610 4.58 81.80 29.24
CA SER A 610 3.87 82.11 30.48
C SER A 610 3.83 81.03 31.56
N GLU A 611 4.33 81.41 32.74
CA GLU A 611 3.97 80.84 34.03
C GLU A 611 2.50 80.42 34.08
N LYS A 612 2.24 79.19 34.52
CA LYS A 612 0.94 78.78 35.02
C LYS A 612 1.06 78.00 36.33
N PRO A 613 0.02 78.13 37.17
CA PRO A 613 0.14 78.21 38.62
C PRO A 613 0.24 76.83 39.27
N ILE A 614 0.76 76.82 40.49
CA ILE A 614 0.67 75.70 41.43
C ILE A 614 -0.82 75.39 41.63
N LEU A 615 -1.30 74.29 41.03
CA LEU A 615 -2.66 73.79 41.24
C LEU A 615 -2.74 73.08 42.61
N GLN A 616 -3.83 73.33 43.34
CA GLN A 616 -4.16 72.69 44.61
C GLN A 616 -4.32 71.16 44.47
N ASP A 617 -4.21 70.45 45.60
CA ASP A 617 -4.05 68.99 45.77
C ASP A 617 -5.10 68.07 45.13
N ASP A 618 -6.15 68.60 44.49
CA ASP A 618 -7.29 67.85 43.92
C ASP A 618 -7.20 67.57 42.40
N GLU A 619 -6.14 68.00 41.69
CA GLU A 619 -6.02 67.88 40.21
C GLU A 619 -4.72 67.23 39.68
N ARG A 620 -4.05 66.34 40.44
CA ARG A 620 -2.90 65.58 39.90
C ARG A 620 -3.33 64.39 39.04
N TYR A 621 -2.78 64.29 37.82
CA TYR A 621 -2.97 63.10 36.96
C TYR A 621 -2.51 61.83 37.68
N SER A 622 -3.20 60.74 37.40
CA SER A 622 -3.00 59.44 38.02
C SER A 622 -2.32 58.44 37.09
N ILE A 623 -1.32 57.72 37.61
CA ILE A 623 -0.57 56.69 36.88
C ILE A 623 -0.78 55.35 37.58
N LEU A 624 -1.15 54.31 36.84
CA LEU A 624 -1.13 52.93 37.31
C LEU A 624 0.11 52.21 36.76
N ILE A 625 0.98 51.76 37.65
CA ILE A 625 2.17 50.97 37.31
C ILE A 625 1.90 49.50 37.62
N ILE A 626 1.97 48.65 36.60
CA ILE A 626 1.78 47.20 36.70
C ILE A 626 3.14 46.54 36.44
N GLU A 627 3.83 46.14 37.52
CA GLU A 627 5.19 45.62 37.49
C GLU A 627 5.40 44.70 38.69
N ASP A 628 5.93 43.49 38.46
CA ASP A 628 6.14 42.49 39.51
C ASP A 628 7.46 42.68 40.27
N ASN A 629 8.43 43.40 39.69
CA ASN A 629 9.70 43.69 40.33
C ASN A 629 9.58 44.83 41.37
N PRO A 630 9.76 44.55 42.68
CA PRO A 630 9.53 45.55 43.73
C PRO A 630 10.53 46.71 43.71
N ASP A 631 11.76 46.49 43.24
CA ASP A 631 12.80 47.54 43.15
C ASP A 631 12.51 48.50 42.00
N LEU A 632 12.06 47.97 40.86
CA LEU A 632 11.65 48.81 39.72
C LEU A 632 10.36 49.57 40.02
N VAL A 633 9.38 48.95 40.69
CA VAL A 633 8.19 49.65 41.22
C VAL A 633 8.60 50.79 42.14
N LYS A 634 9.52 50.54 43.09
CA LYS A 634 10.01 51.56 44.03
C LYS A 634 10.71 52.72 43.30
N TYR A 635 11.53 52.42 42.30
CA TYR A 635 12.20 53.43 41.47
C TYR A 635 11.19 54.29 40.69
N LEU A 636 10.29 53.67 39.92
CA LEU A 636 9.31 54.37 39.10
C LEU A 636 8.33 55.17 39.97
N LYS A 637 7.82 54.57 41.06
CA LYS A 637 6.98 55.26 42.03
C LYS A 637 7.72 56.47 42.62
N GLY A 638 8.98 56.30 43.04
CA GLY A 638 9.77 57.39 43.61
C GLY A 638 9.96 58.56 42.65
N LYS A 639 10.14 58.27 41.35
CA LYS A 639 10.32 59.30 40.31
C LYS A 639 9.02 59.96 39.86
N PHE A 640 7.92 59.22 39.73
CA PHE A 640 6.63 59.75 39.28
C PHE A 640 5.78 60.37 40.40
N SER A 641 5.98 59.99 41.67
CA SER A 641 5.18 60.53 42.79
C SER A 641 5.38 62.03 43.02
N THR A 642 6.41 62.64 42.44
CA THR A 642 6.64 64.08 42.49
C THR A 642 5.54 64.84 41.74
N ASP A 643 5.17 64.35 40.55
CA ASP A 643 4.27 65.06 39.63
C ASP A 643 2.88 64.39 39.50
N TYR A 644 2.74 63.12 39.92
CA TYR A 644 1.56 62.29 39.67
C TYR A 644 1.09 61.50 40.90
N THR A 645 -0.19 61.15 40.92
CA THR A 645 -0.74 60.18 41.88
C THR A 645 -0.47 58.76 41.39
N VAL A 646 0.36 57.99 42.09
CA VAL A 646 0.83 56.67 41.61
C VAL A 646 0.14 55.50 42.32
N TYR A 647 -0.58 54.70 41.55
CA TYR A 647 -1.09 53.38 41.93
C TYR A 647 -0.14 52.28 41.44
N VAL A 648 -0.03 51.19 42.19
CA VAL A 648 0.89 50.08 41.87
C VAL A 648 0.17 48.74 41.97
N SER A 649 0.47 47.83 41.03
CA SER A 649 -0.01 46.45 40.96
C SER A 649 1.13 45.53 40.54
N ASP A 650 1.10 44.29 41.03
CA ASP A 650 2.02 43.22 40.64
C ASP A 650 1.55 42.44 39.39
N GLY A 651 0.46 42.87 38.76
CA GLY A 651 -0.16 42.22 37.61
C GLY A 651 -1.35 41.32 37.97
N SER A 652 -1.46 40.85 39.21
CA SER A 652 -2.55 39.95 39.62
C SER A 652 -3.90 40.65 39.70
N ASN A 653 -3.90 41.91 40.15
CA ASN A 653 -5.09 42.74 40.34
C ASN A 653 -5.12 44.00 39.43
N GLY A 654 -4.25 44.06 38.42
CA GLY A 654 -4.03 45.28 37.63
C GLY A 654 -5.24 45.69 36.80
N ILE A 655 -6.03 44.71 36.33
CA ILE A 655 -7.28 44.95 35.61
C ILE A 655 -8.35 45.48 36.57
N GLU A 656 -8.50 44.87 37.74
CA GLU A 656 -9.44 45.31 38.77
C GLU A 656 -9.13 46.74 39.22
N MET A 657 -7.85 47.06 39.46
CA MET A 657 -7.43 48.41 39.82
C MET A 657 -7.69 49.43 38.70
N ALA A 658 -7.47 49.06 37.43
CA ALA A 658 -7.80 49.95 36.32
C ALA A 658 -9.31 50.24 36.23
N PHE A 659 -10.16 49.25 36.52
CA PHE A 659 -11.63 49.42 36.58
C PHE A 659 -12.11 50.21 37.80
N GLU A 660 -11.42 50.08 38.93
CA GLU A 660 -11.76 50.74 40.17
C GLU A 660 -11.31 52.20 40.19
N PHE A 661 -10.06 52.49 39.80
CA PHE A 661 -9.46 53.82 39.91
C PHE A 661 -9.62 54.66 38.63
N ILE A 662 -9.69 54.03 37.45
CA ILE A 662 -9.71 54.70 36.14
C ILE A 662 -8.54 55.70 36.01
N PRO A 663 -7.29 55.20 35.98
CA PRO A 663 -6.11 56.06 35.94
C PRO A 663 -6.04 56.86 34.63
N ASP A 664 -5.27 57.95 34.62
CA ASP A 664 -5.07 58.78 33.43
C ASP A 664 -4.07 58.17 32.44
N ILE A 665 -3.17 57.31 32.92
CA ILE A 665 -2.23 56.52 32.10
C ILE A 665 -1.81 55.24 32.82
N ILE A 666 -1.52 54.19 32.04
CA ILE A 666 -1.08 52.88 32.55
C ILE A 666 0.32 52.57 32.03
N ILE A 667 1.23 52.12 32.90
CA ILE A 667 2.55 51.60 32.54
C ILE A 667 2.56 50.12 32.94
N CYS A 668 2.76 49.21 32.00
CA CYS A 668 2.62 47.77 32.21
C CYS A 668 3.85 46.99 31.74
N ASP A 669 4.39 46.10 32.58
CA ASP A 669 5.35 45.09 32.13
C ASP A 669 4.64 44.00 31.32
N VAL A 670 5.35 43.37 30.38
CA VAL A 670 4.86 42.22 29.61
C VAL A 670 4.92 40.93 30.41
N ASN A 671 6.00 40.74 31.18
CA ASN A 671 6.32 39.47 31.85
C ASN A 671 5.77 39.45 33.28
N LEU A 672 4.46 39.50 33.41
CA LEU A 672 3.78 39.46 34.71
C LEU A 672 3.39 38.01 35.09
N PRO A 673 3.33 37.69 36.40
CA PRO A 673 2.82 36.41 36.86
C PRO A 673 1.32 36.28 36.55
N GLY A 674 0.93 35.21 35.87
CA GLY A 674 -0.46 34.92 35.52
C GLY A 674 -0.84 35.37 34.12
N LYS A 675 -1.23 36.64 33.95
CA LYS A 675 -1.64 37.22 32.65
C LYS A 675 -0.50 38.04 32.06
N SER A 676 -0.25 37.90 30.77
CA SER A 676 0.76 38.73 30.11
C SER A 676 0.29 40.19 30.02
N GLY A 677 1.22 41.15 30.08
CA GLY A 677 0.91 42.57 29.89
C GLY A 677 0.17 42.88 28.58
N PHE A 678 0.42 42.10 27.51
CA PHE A 678 -0.34 42.22 26.26
C PHE A 678 -1.82 41.84 26.45
N GLU A 679 -2.11 40.79 27.22
CA GLU A 679 -3.47 40.35 27.50
C GLU A 679 -4.20 41.36 28.40
N ILE A 680 -3.48 41.93 29.38
CA ILE A 680 -3.99 43.00 30.24
C ILE A 680 -4.34 44.22 29.40
N CYS A 681 -3.41 44.72 28.57
CA CYS A 681 -3.64 45.88 27.71
C CYS A 681 -4.80 45.66 26.74
N LYS A 682 -4.86 44.48 26.10
CA LYS A 682 -5.96 44.11 25.19
C LYS A 682 -7.30 44.10 25.92
N THR A 683 -7.35 43.55 27.14
CA THR A 683 -8.58 43.53 27.96
C THR A 683 -9.03 44.95 28.30
N LEU A 684 -8.10 45.81 28.73
CA LEU A 684 -8.40 47.19 29.10
C LEU A 684 -8.80 48.07 27.91
N LYS A 685 -8.19 47.87 26.74
CA LYS A 685 -8.55 48.58 25.50
C LYS A 685 -9.89 48.13 24.92
N SER A 686 -10.32 46.90 25.20
CA SER A 686 -11.61 46.37 24.76
C SER A 686 -12.77 46.70 25.71
N ASP A 687 -12.48 47.17 26.93
CA ASP A 687 -13.50 47.50 27.94
C ASP A 687 -13.91 48.97 27.85
N LEU A 688 -15.23 49.20 27.81
CA LEU A 688 -15.82 50.54 27.71
C LEU A 688 -15.31 51.49 28.82
N ARG A 689 -15.03 51.00 30.03
CA ARG A 689 -14.62 51.85 31.15
C ARG A 689 -13.19 52.36 31.01
N THR A 690 -12.32 51.64 30.30
CA THR A 690 -10.87 51.88 30.28
C THR A 690 -10.28 52.09 28.89
N SER A 691 -11.05 51.88 27.81
CA SER A 691 -10.60 51.98 26.40
C SER A 691 -9.80 53.24 26.10
N HIS A 692 -10.30 54.37 26.60
CA HIS A 692 -9.72 55.68 26.39
C HIS A 692 -8.31 55.82 27.00
N ILE A 693 -8.00 55.10 28.08
CA ILE A 693 -6.78 55.29 28.89
C ILE A 693 -5.54 54.95 28.07
N PRO A 694 -4.56 55.85 27.93
CA PRO A 694 -3.31 55.55 27.26
C PRO A 694 -2.51 54.51 28.06
N ASN A 695 -1.89 53.57 27.38
CA ASN A 695 -1.03 52.58 28.00
C ASN A 695 0.37 52.52 27.36
N ILE A 696 1.38 52.28 28.20
CA ILE A 696 2.78 52.10 27.81
C ILE A 696 3.20 50.71 28.24
N ILE A 697 3.69 49.90 27.28
CA ILE A 697 4.29 48.60 27.58
C ILE A 697 5.79 48.74 27.79
N LEU A 698 6.29 48.20 28.91
CA LEU A 698 7.71 47.98 29.18
C LEU A 698 8.04 46.51 28.97
N THR A 699 9.16 46.18 28.29
CA THR A 699 9.47 44.77 27.99
C THR A 699 10.94 44.48 27.75
N ALA A 700 11.39 43.28 28.12
CA ALA A 700 12.72 42.76 27.76
C ALA A 700 12.79 42.14 26.35
N LEU A 701 11.65 41.96 25.67
CA LEU A 701 11.52 41.30 24.37
C LEU A 701 11.74 42.29 23.22
N ASN A 702 12.73 42.01 22.37
CA ASN A 702 13.13 42.88 21.25
C ASN A 702 12.93 42.25 19.86
N ASN A 703 12.16 41.16 19.76
CA ASN A 703 11.88 40.51 18.47
C ASN A 703 10.65 41.14 17.77
N LYS A 704 10.65 41.10 16.43
CA LYS A 704 9.60 41.69 15.58
C LYS A 704 8.20 41.15 15.91
N GLU A 705 8.09 39.87 16.25
CA GLU A 705 6.81 39.25 16.64
C GLU A 705 6.23 39.84 17.94
N SER A 706 7.05 40.14 18.96
CA SER A 706 6.53 40.75 20.20
C SER A 706 6.13 42.20 19.98
N TYR A 707 6.83 42.91 19.09
CA TYR A 707 6.46 44.26 18.69
C TYR A 707 5.13 44.28 17.93
N ILE A 708 4.94 43.37 16.97
CA ILE A 708 3.66 43.20 16.24
C ILE A 708 2.54 42.86 17.22
N LYS A 709 2.75 41.92 18.15
CA LYS A 709 1.78 41.59 19.20
C LYS A 709 1.43 42.79 20.09
N GLY A 710 2.41 43.66 20.37
CA GLY A 710 2.19 44.91 21.08
C GLY A 710 1.26 45.86 20.33
N LEU A 711 1.49 46.05 19.02
CA LEU A 711 0.61 46.85 18.16
C LEU A 711 -0.80 46.24 18.06
N GLU A 712 -0.90 44.92 17.87
CA GLU A 712 -2.19 44.20 17.82
C GLU A 712 -2.98 44.26 19.14
N SER A 713 -2.31 44.47 20.27
CA SER A 713 -2.95 44.62 21.58
C SER A 713 -3.59 45.99 21.81
N GLY A 714 -3.39 46.95 20.89
CA GLY A 714 -3.93 48.31 20.96
C GLY A 714 -3.14 49.24 21.89
N THR A 715 -1.86 48.94 22.14
CA THR A 715 -1.01 49.74 23.02
C THR A 715 -0.57 51.05 22.37
N ASP A 716 -0.58 52.14 23.15
CA ASP A 716 -0.25 53.48 22.63
C ASP A 716 1.26 53.70 22.50
N LEU A 717 2.08 53.06 23.34
CA LEU A 717 3.53 53.11 23.23
C LEU A 717 4.22 51.84 23.74
N TYR A 718 5.27 51.42 23.02
CA TYR A 718 6.09 50.26 23.34
C TYR A 718 7.54 50.68 23.62
N LEU A 719 8.08 50.34 24.80
CA LEU A 719 9.45 50.66 25.22
C LEU A 719 10.21 49.41 25.71
N THR A 720 11.44 49.22 25.21
CA THR A 720 12.30 48.08 25.58
C THR A 720 13.19 48.36 26.78
N LYS A 721 13.31 47.41 27.71
CA LYS A 721 14.26 47.39 28.83
C LYS A 721 15.66 46.95 28.32
N PRO A 722 16.77 47.65 28.66
CA PRO A 722 16.83 48.86 29.49
C PRO A 722 16.30 50.11 28.77
N PHE A 723 15.47 50.90 29.46
CA PHE A 723 14.92 52.15 28.96
C PHE A 723 15.52 53.37 29.69
N SER A 724 15.57 54.51 29.01
CA SER A 724 15.88 55.79 29.63
C SER A 724 14.65 56.34 30.34
N PHE A 725 14.80 56.77 31.60
CA PHE A 725 13.71 57.39 32.35
C PHE A 725 13.26 58.70 31.71
N ALA A 726 14.18 59.48 31.11
CA ALA A 726 13.84 60.72 30.41
C ALA A 726 12.87 60.45 29.26
N ILE A 727 13.13 59.41 28.46
CA ILE A 727 12.25 58.99 27.36
C ILE A 727 10.88 58.54 27.89
N LEU A 728 10.85 57.72 28.95
CA LEU A 728 9.60 57.26 29.55
C LEU A 728 8.77 58.43 30.10
N SER A 729 9.40 59.36 30.83
CA SER A 729 8.74 60.53 31.41
C SER A 729 8.18 61.47 30.34
N GLN A 730 8.95 61.74 29.29
CA GLN A 730 8.49 62.57 28.17
C GLN A 730 7.34 61.91 27.41
N SER A 731 7.38 60.59 27.28
CA SER A 731 6.30 59.81 26.65
C SER A 731 4.99 59.91 27.44
N VAL A 732 5.06 59.79 28.77
CA VAL A 732 3.90 59.97 29.66
C VAL A 732 3.30 61.36 29.46
N LYS A 733 4.13 62.42 29.49
CA LYS A 733 3.67 63.81 29.27
C LYS A 733 3.01 63.98 27.90
N THR A 734 3.61 63.41 26.86
CA THR A 734 3.11 63.51 25.48
C THR A 734 1.75 62.81 25.32
N LEU A 735 1.59 61.60 25.88
CA LEU A 735 0.34 60.86 25.83
C LEU A 735 -0.79 61.56 26.59
N LEU A 736 -0.49 62.10 27.78
CA LEU A 736 -1.45 62.90 28.54
C LEU A 736 -1.83 64.20 27.81
N TYR A 737 -0.85 64.89 27.20
CA TYR A 737 -1.10 66.08 26.40
C TYR A 737 -1.97 65.79 25.17
N ASN A 738 -1.68 64.71 24.44
CA ASN A 738 -2.49 64.30 23.28
C ASN A 738 -3.93 63.98 23.68
N ARG A 739 -4.12 63.39 24.87
CA ARG A 739 -5.43 63.11 25.44
C ARG A 739 -6.19 64.38 25.83
N GLU A 740 -5.52 65.38 26.40
CA GLU A 740 -6.12 66.70 26.65
C GLU A 740 -6.51 67.41 25.34
N LYS A 741 -5.70 67.31 24.30
CA LYS A 741 -6.01 67.85 22.98
C LYS A 741 -7.24 67.18 22.36
N LEU A 742 -7.37 65.86 22.48
CA LEU A 742 -8.56 65.12 22.07
C LEU A 742 -9.80 65.54 22.87
N ARG A 743 -9.66 65.71 24.19
CA ARG A 743 -10.73 66.22 25.05
C ARG A 743 -11.20 67.61 24.60
N TYR A 744 -10.28 68.53 24.32
CA TYR A 744 -10.60 69.87 23.82
C TYR A 744 -11.34 69.82 22.46
N TYR A 745 -10.91 68.95 21.55
CA TYR A 745 -11.58 68.73 20.27
C TYR A 745 -13.04 68.26 20.46
N TYR A 746 -13.27 67.25 21.30
CA TYR A 746 -14.62 66.74 21.56
C TYR A 746 -15.53 67.76 22.26
N ILE A 747 -14.99 68.58 23.17
CA ILE A 747 -15.75 69.65 23.84
C ILE A 747 -16.21 70.74 22.85
N ASN A 748 -15.37 71.08 21.86
CA ASN A 748 -15.70 72.15 20.92
C ASN A 748 -16.57 71.69 19.75
N ASN A 749 -16.60 70.39 19.44
CA ASN A 749 -17.29 69.82 18.27
C ASN A 749 -18.45 68.88 18.64
N VAL A 750 -19.05 69.02 19.84
CA VAL A 750 -20.13 68.16 20.38
C VAL A 750 -21.31 67.98 19.41
N HIS A 751 -21.55 68.93 18.50
CA HIS A 751 -22.71 68.95 17.59
C HIS A 751 -22.41 68.66 16.11
N THR A 752 -21.17 68.33 15.74
CA THR A 752 -20.76 68.11 14.34
C THR A 752 -19.80 66.93 14.21
N ILE A 753 -20.21 65.75 14.69
CA ILE A 753 -19.46 64.50 14.49
C ILE A 753 -20.19 63.71 13.39
N ASP A 754 -19.91 64.04 12.14
CA ASP A 754 -20.36 63.25 10.99
C ASP A 754 -19.34 62.13 10.70
N ALA A 755 -19.81 60.89 10.85
CA ALA A 755 -19.21 59.60 10.46
C ALA A 755 -17.81 59.21 11.04
N PRO A 756 -17.61 57.93 11.42
CA PRO A 756 -16.39 57.45 12.05
C PRO A 756 -15.31 57.11 11.01
N GLU A 757 -14.36 58.01 10.79
CA GLU A 757 -13.07 57.65 10.18
C GLU A 757 -11.92 58.14 11.08
N GLY A 758 -11.37 57.25 11.91
CA GLY A 758 -10.12 57.49 12.66
C GLY A 758 -10.12 57.08 14.14
N PHE A 759 -8.93 57.22 14.76
CA PHE A 759 -8.63 56.91 16.17
C PHE A 759 -9.67 57.51 17.15
N GLY A 760 -10.23 56.69 18.04
CA GLY A 760 -11.25 57.10 19.02
C GLY A 760 -12.67 56.58 18.74
N GLN A 761 -12.81 55.54 17.91
CA GLN A 761 -14.11 54.94 17.56
C GLN A 761 -14.93 54.53 18.80
N PHE A 762 -14.31 53.94 19.82
CA PHE A 762 -15.01 53.55 21.06
C PHE A 762 -15.52 54.75 21.86
N GLU A 763 -14.77 55.85 21.89
CA GLU A 763 -15.18 57.08 22.57
C GLU A 763 -16.30 57.78 21.80
N GLN A 764 -16.22 57.82 20.47
CA GLN A 764 -17.30 58.34 19.61
C GLN A 764 -18.57 57.50 19.72
N GLU A 765 -18.47 56.17 19.64
CA GLU A 765 -19.60 55.26 19.86
C GLU A 765 -20.23 55.45 21.24
N PHE A 766 -19.41 55.64 22.28
CA PHE A 766 -19.89 55.93 23.61
C PHE A 766 -20.66 57.25 23.68
N ILE A 767 -20.13 58.34 23.11
CA ILE A 767 -20.80 59.65 23.10
C ILE A 767 -22.08 59.61 22.25
N LEU A 768 -22.07 58.94 21.09
CA LEU A 768 -23.26 58.74 20.25
C LEU A 768 -24.34 57.99 21.02
N LYS A 769 -23.98 56.89 21.70
CA LYS A 769 -24.91 56.09 22.50
C LYS A 769 -25.46 56.86 23.70
N VAL A 770 -24.63 57.66 24.38
CA VAL A 770 -25.07 58.56 25.45
C VAL A 770 -26.04 59.60 24.91
N ASN A 771 -25.71 60.24 23.78
CA ASN A 771 -26.56 61.25 23.15
C ASN A 771 -27.90 60.65 22.70
N GLU A 772 -27.90 59.44 22.13
CA GLU A 772 -29.10 58.72 21.72
C GLU A 772 -30.01 58.39 22.91
N LEU A 773 -29.44 57.84 24.00
CA LEU A 773 -30.20 57.51 25.21
C LEU A 773 -30.80 58.76 25.87
N ILE A 774 -30.04 59.87 25.87
CA ILE A 774 -30.54 61.17 26.34
C ILE A 774 -31.66 61.66 25.40
N ALA A 775 -31.47 61.61 24.09
CA ALA A 775 -32.43 62.05 23.07
C ALA A 775 -33.78 61.31 23.17
N GLN A 776 -33.75 59.98 23.36
CA GLN A 776 -34.94 59.13 23.52
C GLN A 776 -35.72 59.42 24.81
N ASN A 777 -35.11 60.07 25.80
CA ASN A 777 -35.70 60.36 27.11
C ASN A 777 -35.77 61.88 27.42
N LEU A 778 -35.77 62.72 26.38
CA LEU A 778 -35.73 64.18 26.56
C LEU A 778 -36.97 64.73 27.25
N ASP A 779 -38.16 64.16 26.99
CA ASP A 779 -39.44 64.54 27.56
C ASP A 779 -39.67 63.99 28.99
N ASN A 780 -38.84 63.05 29.44
CA ASN A 780 -39.01 62.38 30.72
C ASN A 780 -38.32 63.13 31.87
N SER A 781 -39.09 63.82 32.70
CA SER A 781 -38.58 64.56 33.87
C SER A 781 -38.01 63.67 34.99
N LYS A 782 -38.26 62.35 34.97
CA LYS A 782 -37.73 61.39 35.94
C LYS A 782 -36.43 60.72 35.47
N PHE A 783 -35.98 61.00 34.24
CA PHE A 783 -34.74 60.45 33.72
C PHE A 783 -33.54 60.93 34.53
N SER A 784 -32.90 60.02 35.26
CA SER A 784 -31.77 60.31 36.16
C SER A 784 -30.47 59.71 35.66
N VAL A 785 -29.35 60.18 36.22
CA VAL A 785 -28.02 59.64 35.89
C VAL A 785 -27.91 58.14 36.23
N GLU A 786 -28.62 57.67 37.26
CA GLU A 786 -28.71 56.25 37.61
C GLU A 786 -29.32 55.44 36.48
N GLN A 787 -30.41 55.92 35.85
CA GLN A 787 -31.06 55.22 34.74
C GLN A 787 -30.16 55.19 33.51
N LEU A 788 -29.49 56.30 33.20
CA LEU A 788 -28.51 56.35 32.10
C LEU A 788 -27.33 55.38 32.34
N ALA A 789 -26.82 55.31 33.58
CA ALA A 789 -25.75 54.41 33.95
C ALA A 789 -26.18 52.94 33.82
N SER A 790 -27.39 52.59 34.28
CA SER A 790 -27.97 51.25 34.12
C SER A 790 -28.17 50.87 32.65
N SER A 791 -28.61 51.78 31.78
CA SER A 791 -28.73 51.53 30.34
C SER A 791 -27.40 51.35 29.61
N LEU A 792 -26.29 51.74 30.24
CA LEU A 792 -24.92 51.60 29.73
C LEU A 792 -24.15 50.45 30.41
N ASP A 793 -24.80 49.66 31.29
CA ASP A 793 -24.21 48.58 32.08
C ASP A 793 -22.99 49.02 32.91
N ILE A 794 -22.97 50.28 33.37
CA ILE A 794 -21.90 50.82 34.22
C ILE A 794 -22.46 51.43 35.50
N SER A 795 -21.64 51.48 36.56
CA SER A 795 -22.05 52.16 37.79
C SER A 795 -22.15 53.67 37.56
N ARG A 796 -23.01 54.35 38.35
CA ARG A 796 -23.12 55.81 38.35
C ARG A 796 -21.74 56.48 38.47
N ILE A 797 -20.91 56.03 39.41
CA ILE A 797 -19.58 56.60 39.67
C ILE A 797 -18.67 56.44 38.44
N GLN A 798 -18.69 55.28 37.78
CA GLN A 798 -17.91 55.04 36.56
C GLN A 798 -18.38 55.90 35.39
N LEU A 799 -19.69 56.12 35.23
CA LEU A 799 -20.22 57.04 34.23
C LEU A 799 -19.73 58.47 34.45
N TYR A 800 -19.76 58.95 35.71
CA TYR A 800 -19.23 60.27 36.06
C TYR A 800 -17.75 60.40 35.73
N ARG A 801 -16.93 59.43 36.12
CA ARG A 801 -15.49 59.44 35.85
C ARG A 801 -15.18 59.37 34.36
N LYS A 802 -15.89 58.52 33.61
CA LYS A 802 -15.73 58.40 32.17
C LYS A 802 -16.13 59.69 31.44
N MET A 803 -17.25 60.32 31.83
CA MET A 803 -17.69 61.59 31.26
C MET A 803 -16.72 62.74 31.57
N LYS A 804 -16.20 62.80 32.80
CA LYS A 804 -15.15 63.76 33.18
C LYS A 804 -13.86 63.52 32.39
N ALA A 805 -13.48 62.26 32.16
CA ALA A 805 -12.28 61.89 31.43
C ALA A 805 -12.36 62.20 29.92
N ILE A 806 -13.53 61.98 29.29
CA ILE A 806 -13.71 62.17 27.84
C ILE A 806 -14.08 63.61 27.49
N LEU A 807 -15.04 64.21 28.21
CA LEU A 807 -15.62 65.52 27.87
C LEU A 807 -15.33 66.61 28.90
N GLY A 808 -14.66 66.31 30.02
CA GLY A 808 -14.37 67.31 31.05
C GLY A 808 -15.59 67.88 31.79
N VAL A 809 -16.79 67.38 31.50
CA VAL A 809 -18.06 67.87 32.07
C VAL A 809 -18.71 66.84 32.97
N ASN A 810 -19.48 67.33 33.93
CA ASN A 810 -20.38 66.50 34.73
C ASN A 810 -21.53 65.98 33.84
N ILE A 811 -21.85 64.69 33.94
CA ILE A 811 -22.94 64.07 33.18
C ILE A 811 -24.31 64.72 33.43
N SER A 812 -24.56 65.23 34.65
CA SER A 812 -25.80 65.95 34.97
C SER A 812 -25.89 67.26 34.18
N ASP A 813 -24.79 68.01 34.14
CA ASP A 813 -24.72 69.26 33.39
C ASP A 813 -24.83 69.00 31.88
N TYR A 814 -24.26 67.89 31.42
CA TYR A 814 -24.35 67.46 30.03
C TYR A 814 -25.80 67.17 29.60
N ILE A 815 -26.55 66.38 30.38
CA ILE A 815 -27.99 66.12 30.14
C ILE A 815 -28.78 67.43 30.13
N GLN A 816 -28.52 68.30 31.11
CA GLN A 816 -29.20 69.59 31.22
C GLN A 816 -28.93 70.48 30.01
N ASN A 817 -27.68 70.53 29.52
CA ASN A 817 -27.32 71.29 28.32
C ASN A 817 -28.04 70.78 27.07
N ILE A 818 -28.14 69.46 26.87
CA ILE A 818 -28.87 68.90 25.71
C ILE A 818 -30.36 69.25 25.78
N ARG A 819 -30.97 69.18 26.97
CA ARG A 819 -32.38 69.61 27.17
C ARG A 819 -32.60 71.07 26.84
N LEU A 820 -31.66 71.94 27.24
CA LEU A 820 -31.71 73.38 26.95
C LEU A 820 -31.52 73.68 25.46
N GLU A 821 -30.62 73.00 24.76
CA GLU A 821 -30.44 73.13 23.30
C GLU A 821 -31.70 72.69 22.54
N LYS A 822 -32.33 71.57 22.94
CA LYS A 822 -33.60 71.15 22.33
C LYS A 822 -34.73 72.16 22.61
N ALA A 823 -34.78 72.71 23.83
CA ALA A 823 -35.75 73.73 24.18
C ALA A 823 -35.55 75.02 23.37
N LYS A 824 -34.29 75.40 23.12
CA LYS A 824 -33.93 76.54 22.26
C LYS A 824 -34.44 76.34 20.84
N ALA A 825 -34.26 75.17 20.23
CA ALA A 825 -34.81 74.86 18.92
C ALA A 825 -36.36 74.91 18.90
N LEU A 826 -37.02 74.31 19.89
CA LEU A 826 -38.48 74.35 20.02
C LEU A 826 -39.02 75.77 20.25
N LEU A 827 -38.26 76.65 20.89
CA LEU A 827 -38.65 78.05 21.09
C LEU A 827 -38.71 78.82 19.77
N GLN A 828 -37.91 78.44 18.76
CA GLN A 828 -37.87 79.08 17.44
C GLN A 828 -38.81 78.41 16.43
N GLU A 829 -38.96 77.09 16.51
CA GLU A 829 -39.64 76.28 15.47
C GLU A 829 -41.08 75.89 15.82
N SER A 830 -41.49 75.97 17.09
CA SER A 830 -42.80 75.46 17.54
C SER A 830 -43.75 76.54 18.07
N LEU A 831 -45.05 76.29 17.93
CA LEU A 831 -46.13 77.12 18.49
C LEU A 831 -46.45 76.81 19.98
N LEU A 832 -45.67 75.92 20.62
CA LEU A 832 -45.91 75.50 21.99
C LEU A 832 -45.70 76.65 22.99
N THR A 833 -46.47 76.69 24.07
CA THR A 833 -46.25 77.63 25.18
C THR A 833 -44.93 77.34 25.89
N ILE A 834 -44.36 78.34 26.58
CA ILE A 834 -43.09 78.17 27.32
C ILE A 834 -43.20 77.03 28.36
N SER A 835 -44.37 76.87 28.97
CA SER A 835 -44.66 75.77 29.91
C SER A 835 -44.68 74.40 29.22
N GLU A 836 -45.31 74.29 28.04
CA GLU A 836 -45.31 73.05 27.25
C GLU A 836 -43.91 72.68 26.75
N ILE A 837 -43.10 73.66 26.34
CA ILE A 837 -41.70 73.44 25.97
C ILE A 837 -40.90 72.90 27.17
N ALA A 838 -41.07 73.49 28.35
CA ALA A 838 -40.39 73.05 29.57
C ALA A 838 -40.69 71.56 29.88
N TYR A 839 -41.96 71.15 29.79
CA TYR A 839 -42.33 69.76 30.03
C TYR A 839 -41.88 68.82 28.91
N SER A 840 -42.01 69.22 27.64
CA SER A 840 -41.56 68.42 26.47
C SER A 840 -40.04 68.22 26.38
N THR A 841 -39.28 69.00 27.15
CA THR A 841 -37.81 68.89 27.27
C THR A 841 -37.39 68.39 28.66
N GLY A 842 -38.33 67.80 29.41
CA GLY A 842 -38.04 67.00 30.60
C GLY A 842 -37.69 67.81 31.84
N PHE A 843 -38.03 69.10 31.89
CA PHE A 843 -37.91 69.89 33.12
C PHE A 843 -39.06 69.59 34.07
N SER A 844 -38.75 69.47 35.37
CA SER A 844 -39.74 69.20 36.42
C SER A 844 -40.69 70.38 36.69
N SER A 845 -40.28 71.61 36.34
CA SER A 845 -41.14 72.80 36.41
C SER A 845 -40.72 73.89 35.40
N PRO A 846 -41.68 74.68 34.89
CA PRO A 846 -41.39 75.82 34.00
C PRO A 846 -40.50 76.92 34.63
N ASN A 847 -40.57 77.09 35.95
CA ASN A 847 -39.71 78.03 36.68
C ASN A 847 -38.25 77.58 36.66
N TYR A 848 -37.99 76.29 36.91
CA TYR A 848 -36.65 75.73 36.87
C TYR A 848 -36.05 75.78 35.46
N PHE A 849 -36.87 75.50 34.44
CA PHE A 849 -36.51 75.68 33.03
C PHE A 849 -36.09 77.12 32.73
N SER A 850 -36.91 78.11 33.10
CA SER A 850 -36.67 79.52 32.80
C SER A 850 -35.39 80.05 33.43
N THR A 851 -35.10 79.67 34.69
CA THR A 851 -33.85 80.02 35.37
C THR A 851 -32.64 79.35 34.70
N SER A 852 -32.73 78.07 34.38
CA SER A 852 -31.65 77.33 33.71
C SER A 852 -31.35 77.88 32.31
N PHE A 853 -32.39 78.19 31.53
CA PHE A 853 -32.26 78.77 30.20
C PHE A 853 -31.65 80.17 30.25
N LYS A 854 -32.10 81.02 31.19
CA LYS A 854 -31.52 82.35 31.39
C LYS A 854 -30.05 82.29 31.81
N ASN A 855 -29.68 81.36 32.69
CA ASN A 855 -28.29 81.18 33.10
C ASN A 855 -27.39 80.71 31.94
N LYS A 856 -27.91 79.91 31.01
CA LYS A 856 -27.15 79.39 29.88
C LYS A 856 -27.02 80.40 28.72
N TYR A 857 -28.10 81.09 28.36
CA TYR A 857 -28.16 81.94 27.16
C TYR A 857 -28.22 83.44 27.46
N ASN A 858 -28.11 83.84 28.74
CA ASN A 858 -28.24 85.22 29.22
C ASN A 858 -29.55 85.94 28.82
N LYS A 859 -30.56 85.21 28.32
CA LYS A 859 -31.88 85.70 27.91
C LYS A 859 -32.98 84.81 28.48
N SER A 860 -34.13 85.37 28.83
CA SER A 860 -35.28 84.56 29.26
C SER A 860 -35.88 83.81 28.06
N PRO A 861 -36.52 82.63 28.24
CA PRO A 861 -37.17 81.92 27.14
C PRO A 861 -38.17 82.77 26.36
N LYS A 862 -38.88 83.69 27.04
CA LYS A 862 -39.82 84.63 26.42
C LYS A 862 -39.11 85.63 25.52
N ALA A 863 -38.06 86.28 26.03
CA ALA A 863 -37.27 87.24 25.26
C ALA A 863 -36.59 86.55 24.06
N TYR A 864 -36.16 85.30 24.22
CA TYR A 864 -35.52 84.54 23.15
C TYR A 864 -36.47 84.13 22.01
N ARG A 865 -37.79 84.06 22.27
CA ARG A 865 -38.80 83.73 21.26
C ARG A 865 -39.28 84.96 20.48
N GLU A 866 -39.21 86.13 21.10
CA GLU A 866 -39.62 87.41 20.50
C GLU A 866 -38.53 88.02 19.61
N ASP A 867 -37.28 87.56 19.77
CA ASP A 867 -36.13 87.79 18.88
C ASP A 867 -36.12 86.77 17.72
#